data_AF-A0A916EAN5-F1
#
_entry.id   AF-A0A916EAN5-F1
#
_cell.length_a   1.000
_cell.length_b   1.000
_cell.length_c   1.000
_cell.angle_alpha   90.00
_cell.angle_beta   90.00
_cell.angle_gamma   90.00
#
_symmetry.space_group_name_H-M   'P 1'
#
loop_
_entity.id
_entity.type
_entity.pdbx_description
1 polymer ?
#
loop_
_entity_poly.entity_id
_entity_poly.type
_entity_poly.pdbx_seq_one_letter_code
_entity_poly.pdbx_strand_id
1 'polypeptide(L)'
;MDKEITFYQDIKPLFREKDRNCMYFSFDLYDYEAVCDKADEIYKRLTSENEGQMPPSGAGGKWNQEKIDKFKKWMETGKKKGLPPEREAFYKLLNNESFPEFLPTAKKMAYDYLDKAKSLIENPPSELGRYGKLLKHFEFTQDAFNKRLQHIYDYVKEEVDKYEPANDPIYNSRKDVIESIRQWAPFNQTDGAWLRYAVKLGPTDEITSLLSEILQDELGNGKAEHNHSTLYTTLLASCGIHLPEVYQRAYAEDPRFLDSAFSIPALSLCISQFSDLFFPEILGFTLLIEWTVLEVAPNIKLFKYYGLNPHFYEMHVAIDNASSGHGANAKRSIELYLDHVRQNGGDDAVQEHWRRIWIGFASLWSAGTLARDFEEMLYQKRIGKPDLRQRMIKMIAHKAPYASRNHNDRKFGDKFINELFNNPEGFLDALVESSYVVKGDPKNSPILSRLTTWDGPMYKVFTEEELNLWNEWIRSLDPNNKPSDPILSLNIVTEMRRLITTLKNNQYATLGHSHILTGPNPEDPDSIITKDIHWWLDQDDPIWIMKALICDKNEHQMVIPNQPENSPFITRMMAPANKMGSAFADIAISRGPMKNGEILPSIGEPWSWKDIAYRWIQLGCPLDQDELHVYDTDVDNYQLVKNVDFQPLYTHHTGVISHHKYGPGGIH
;
A
#
# COMPACT_ATOMS: atom_id res chain seq x y z
N MET A 1 -22.97 -19.19 -26.97
CA MET A 1 -23.42 -18.43 -25.79
C MET A 1 -23.39 -16.96 -26.16
N ASP A 2 -24.43 -16.21 -25.83
CA ASP A 2 -24.40 -14.75 -25.99
C ASP A 2 -23.21 -14.19 -25.23
N LYS A 3 -22.39 -13.35 -25.88
CA LYS A 3 -21.27 -12.67 -25.23
C LYS A 3 -21.81 -11.85 -24.06
N GLU A 4 -21.27 -12.12 -22.87
CA GLU A 4 -21.59 -11.37 -21.67
C GLU A 4 -21.18 -9.91 -21.83
N ILE A 5 -22.07 -8.98 -21.47
CA ILE A 5 -21.83 -7.53 -21.57
C ILE A 5 -21.48 -7.00 -20.18
N THR A 6 -20.33 -6.35 -20.06
CA THR A 6 -19.86 -5.78 -18.79
C THR A 6 -19.54 -4.30 -18.91
N PHE A 7 -19.46 -3.61 -17.78
CA PHE A 7 -19.17 -2.19 -17.76
C PHE A 7 -17.79 -1.89 -18.36
N TYR A 8 -16.72 -2.51 -17.84
CA TYR A 8 -15.37 -2.17 -18.27
C TYR A 8 -15.07 -2.56 -19.73
N GLN A 9 -15.59 -3.70 -20.21
CA GLN A 9 -15.30 -4.17 -21.57
C GLN A 9 -16.21 -3.55 -22.62
N ASP A 10 -17.48 -3.29 -22.30
CA ASP A 10 -18.50 -2.98 -23.33
C ASP A 10 -19.18 -1.63 -23.16
N ILE A 11 -19.25 -1.07 -21.94
CA ILE A 11 -19.96 0.19 -21.66
C ILE A 11 -19.03 1.39 -21.49
N LYS A 12 -17.99 1.28 -20.65
CA LYS A 12 -16.99 2.33 -20.46
C LYS A 12 -16.40 2.82 -21.80
N PRO A 13 -16.05 1.95 -22.77
CA PRO A 13 -15.52 2.40 -24.07
C PRO A 13 -16.53 3.17 -24.94
N LEU A 14 -17.83 3.16 -24.62
CA LEU A 14 -18.83 3.94 -25.33
C LEU A 14 -18.78 5.43 -24.95
N PHE A 15 -18.27 5.74 -23.74
CA PHE A 15 -18.02 7.09 -23.28
C PHE A 15 -16.63 7.53 -23.70
N ARG A 16 -16.53 8.67 -24.37
CA ARG A 16 -15.23 9.29 -24.70
C ARG A 16 -14.73 10.10 -23.52
N GLU A 17 -13.43 10.38 -23.51
CA GLU A 17 -12.83 11.26 -22.51
C GLU A 17 -13.51 12.65 -22.48
N LYS A 18 -13.84 13.19 -23.65
CA LYS A 18 -14.61 14.43 -23.74
C LYS A 18 -16.00 14.33 -23.10
N ASP A 19 -16.68 13.19 -23.26
CA ASP A 19 -18.00 12.96 -22.65
C ASP A 19 -17.87 12.92 -21.12
N ARG A 20 -16.84 12.22 -20.62
CA ARG A 20 -16.49 12.17 -19.19
C ARG A 20 -16.18 13.57 -18.65
N ASN A 21 -15.32 14.34 -19.31
CA ASN A 21 -14.94 15.69 -18.89
C ASN A 21 -16.15 16.63 -18.86
N CYS A 22 -17.07 16.50 -19.82
CA CYS A 22 -18.32 17.25 -19.82
C CYS A 22 -19.26 16.85 -18.68
N MET A 23 -19.26 15.58 -18.23
CA MET A 23 -20.14 15.09 -17.17
C MET A 23 -19.52 15.13 -15.77
N TYR A 24 -18.21 15.37 -15.68
CA TYR A 24 -17.44 15.29 -14.43
C TYR A 24 -17.97 16.20 -13.31
N PHE A 25 -18.69 17.27 -13.66
CA PHE A 25 -19.37 18.15 -12.69
C PHE A 25 -20.55 17.47 -11.97
N SER A 26 -21.11 16.40 -12.56
CA SER A 26 -22.24 15.66 -12.03
C SER A 26 -21.81 14.31 -11.45
N PHE A 27 -21.11 13.49 -12.24
CA PHE A 27 -20.52 12.22 -11.81
C PHE A 27 -19.53 11.72 -12.87
N ASP A 28 -18.69 10.74 -12.51
CA ASP A 28 -17.68 10.20 -13.41
C ASP A 28 -18.24 9.08 -14.30
N LEU A 29 -18.27 9.29 -15.62
CA LEU A 29 -18.71 8.29 -16.60
C LEU A 29 -17.77 7.08 -16.73
N TYR A 30 -16.57 7.15 -16.15
CA TYR A 30 -15.64 6.03 -16.09
C TYR A 30 -15.72 5.26 -14.77
N ASP A 31 -16.50 5.74 -13.81
CA ASP A 31 -16.78 5.04 -12.56
C ASP A 31 -17.99 4.12 -12.72
N TYR A 32 -17.82 2.87 -12.33
CA TYR A 32 -18.86 1.85 -12.47
C TYR A 32 -20.06 2.13 -11.58
N GLU A 33 -19.83 2.47 -10.30
CA GLU A 33 -20.93 2.64 -9.33
C GLU A 33 -21.78 3.84 -9.75
N ALA A 34 -21.14 4.96 -10.11
CA ALA A 34 -21.82 6.15 -10.60
C ALA A 34 -22.66 5.89 -11.86
N VAL A 35 -22.13 5.16 -12.84
CA VAL A 35 -22.90 4.82 -14.06
C VAL A 35 -23.99 3.79 -13.78
N CYS A 36 -23.75 2.84 -12.88
CA CYS A 36 -24.73 1.84 -12.46
C CYS A 36 -25.93 2.49 -11.77
N ASP A 37 -25.67 3.41 -10.84
CA ASP A 37 -26.66 4.18 -10.09
C ASP A 37 -27.46 5.11 -11.00
N LYS A 38 -26.81 5.70 -12.01
CA LYS A 38 -27.42 6.62 -12.97
C LYS A 38 -27.88 5.96 -14.28
N ALA A 39 -27.86 4.63 -14.38
CA ALA A 39 -28.09 3.94 -15.65
C ALA A 39 -29.44 4.27 -16.30
N ASP A 40 -30.53 4.34 -15.52
CA ASP A 40 -31.87 4.65 -16.02
C ASP A 40 -31.97 6.10 -16.51
N GLU A 41 -31.35 7.04 -15.80
CA GLU A 41 -31.27 8.45 -16.19
C GLU A 41 -30.46 8.62 -17.49
N ILE A 42 -29.30 7.95 -17.57
CA ILE A 42 -28.45 7.92 -18.76
C ILE A 42 -29.22 7.35 -19.95
N TYR A 43 -29.87 6.19 -19.80
CA TYR A 43 -30.63 5.56 -20.87
C TYR A 43 -31.81 6.42 -21.35
N LYS A 44 -32.52 7.07 -20.44
CA LYS A 44 -33.57 8.03 -20.79
C LYS A 44 -33.01 9.19 -21.63
N ARG A 45 -31.80 9.68 -21.34
CA ARG A 45 -31.16 10.75 -22.12
C ARG A 45 -30.60 10.26 -23.45
N LEU A 46 -30.04 9.06 -23.52
CA LEU A 46 -29.58 8.45 -24.76
C LEU A 46 -30.72 8.22 -25.76
N THR A 47 -31.92 7.90 -25.26
CA THR A 47 -33.11 7.63 -26.10
C THR A 47 -33.94 8.87 -26.41
N SER A 48 -33.77 9.97 -25.65
CA SER A 48 -34.57 11.18 -25.83
C SER A 48 -34.37 11.85 -27.19
N GLU A 49 -35.46 12.40 -27.73
CA GLU A 49 -35.45 13.29 -28.90
C GLU A 49 -35.57 14.78 -28.52
N ASN A 50 -36.04 15.08 -27.29
CA ASN A 50 -36.45 16.44 -26.88
C ASN A 50 -35.76 16.97 -25.60
N GLU A 51 -35.06 16.14 -24.83
CA GLU A 51 -34.29 16.56 -23.64
C GLU A 51 -32.78 16.52 -23.97
N GLY A 52 -32.03 17.54 -23.53
CA GLY A 52 -30.62 17.80 -23.87
C GLY A 52 -29.76 16.59 -24.28
N GLN A 53 -29.04 16.75 -25.40
CA GLN A 53 -28.32 15.67 -26.10
C GLN A 53 -27.16 15.09 -25.29
N MET A 54 -27.15 13.76 -25.15
CA MET A 54 -26.01 12.99 -24.62
C MET A 54 -25.56 11.95 -25.66
N PRO A 55 -24.30 12.00 -26.11
CA PRO A 55 -23.35 13.10 -25.97
C PRO A 55 -23.77 14.39 -26.68
N PRO A 56 -23.34 15.58 -26.22
CA PRO A 56 -23.63 16.85 -26.90
C PRO A 56 -23.19 16.85 -28.38
N SER A 57 -23.90 17.60 -29.23
CA SER A 57 -23.56 17.75 -30.66
C SER A 57 -22.11 18.18 -30.89
N GLY A 58 -21.58 19.09 -30.06
CA GLY A 58 -20.17 19.53 -30.10
C GLY A 58 -19.15 18.54 -29.51
N ALA A 59 -19.61 17.47 -28.85
CA ALA A 59 -18.76 16.41 -28.30
C ALA A 59 -18.72 15.17 -29.19
N GLY A 60 -19.44 15.17 -30.33
CA GLY A 60 -19.42 14.11 -31.35
C GLY A 60 -20.72 13.32 -31.46
N GLY A 61 -21.85 13.93 -31.10
CA GLY A 61 -23.20 13.53 -31.51
C GLY A 61 -23.83 12.35 -30.77
N LYS A 62 -25.14 12.14 -31.01
CA LYS A 62 -25.96 11.08 -30.40
C LYS A 62 -25.35 9.70 -30.69
N TRP A 63 -25.44 8.80 -29.72
CA TRP A 63 -25.12 7.40 -29.93
C TRP A 63 -26.00 6.80 -31.04
N ASN A 64 -25.42 5.91 -31.85
CA ASN A 64 -26.21 5.12 -32.80
C ASN A 64 -27.01 4.04 -32.06
N GLN A 65 -27.98 3.44 -32.74
CA GLN A 65 -28.88 2.44 -32.12
C GLN A 65 -28.10 1.26 -31.53
N GLU A 66 -27.03 0.80 -32.19
CA GLU A 66 -26.19 -0.30 -31.70
C GLU A 66 -25.58 -0.02 -30.31
N LYS A 67 -25.06 1.19 -30.08
CA LYS A 67 -24.52 1.59 -28.77
C LYS A 67 -25.61 1.68 -27.71
N ILE A 68 -26.78 2.19 -28.08
CA ILE A 68 -27.95 2.28 -27.19
C ILE A 68 -28.43 0.88 -26.80
N ASP A 69 -28.55 -0.03 -27.76
CA ASP A 69 -28.96 -1.42 -27.54
C ASP A 69 -27.94 -2.16 -26.65
N LYS A 70 -26.65 -1.90 -26.83
CA LYS A 70 -25.59 -2.45 -25.99
C LYS A 70 -25.72 -1.99 -24.54
N PHE A 71 -25.93 -0.69 -24.31
CA PHE A 71 -26.17 -0.13 -22.97
C PHE A 71 -27.44 -0.69 -22.34
N LYS A 72 -28.52 -0.80 -23.12
CA LYS A 72 -29.77 -1.40 -22.67
C LYS A 72 -29.58 -2.86 -22.26
N LYS A 73 -28.88 -3.65 -23.08
CA LYS A 73 -28.61 -5.06 -22.78
C LYS A 73 -27.75 -5.20 -21.52
N TRP A 74 -26.79 -4.31 -21.27
CA TRP A 74 -26.07 -4.28 -19.98
C TRP A 74 -27.01 -4.02 -18.79
N MET A 75 -27.94 -3.07 -18.91
CA MET A 75 -28.94 -2.83 -17.87
C MET A 75 -29.84 -4.05 -17.63
N GLU A 76 -30.33 -4.68 -18.69
CA GLU A 76 -31.22 -5.85 -18.63
C GLU A 76 -30.50 -7.10 -18.10
N THR A 77 -29.18 -7.19 -18.24
CA THR A 77 -28.35 -8.33 -17.78
C THR A 77 -27.75 -8.13 -16.38
N GLY A 78 -28.28 -7.17 -15.62
CA GLY A 78 -27.91 -6.94 -14.22
C GLY A 78 -26.72 -6.01 -14.02
N LYS A 79 -26.44 -5.13 -15.01
CA LYS A 79 -25.40 -4.09 -14.93
C LYS A 79 -24.04 -4.63 -14.50
N LYS A 80 -23.60 -5.77 -15.02
CA LYS A 80 -22.36 -6.43 -14.54
C LYS A 80 -21.13 -5.53 -14.68
N LYS A 81 -20.30 -5.47 -13.63
CA LYS A 81 -19.08 -4.63 -13.59
C LYS A 81 -18.01 -5.10 -14.59
N GLY A 82 -17.75 -6.40 -14.64
CA GLY A 82 -16.59 -6.95 -15.35
C GLY A 82 -15.27 -6.60 -14.66
N LEU A 83 -14.15 -6.93 -15.29
CA LEU A 83 -12.82 -6.61 -14.77
C LEU A 83 -12.30 -5.29 -15.35
N PRO A 84 -11.63 -4.45 -14.55
CA PRO A 84 -10.79 -3.37 -15.05
C PRO A 84 -9.86 -3.83 -16.19
N PRO A 85 -9.56 -2.97 -17.19
CA PRO A 85 -8.80 -3.37 -18.38
C PRO A 85 -7.47 -4.06 -18.07
N GLU A 86 -6.73 -3.60 -17.08
CA GLU A 86 -5.43 -4.13 -16.67
C GLU A 86 -5.54 -5.53 -16.04
N ARG A 87 -6.54 -5.77 -15.21
CA ARG A 87 -6.83 -7.11 -14.66
C ARG A 87 -7.25 -8.08 -15.75
N GLU A 88 -8.10 -7.62 -16.67
CA GLU A 88 -8.55 -8.41 -17.82
C GLU A 88 -7.37 -8.76 -18.74
N ALA A 89 -6.48 -7.79 -19.01
CA ALA A 89 -5.27 -7.98 -19.80
C ALA A 89 -4.32 -8.97 -19.13
N PHE A 90 -4.10 -8.83 -17.82
CA PHE A 90 -3.29 -9.76 -17.03
C PHE A 90 -3.75 -11.20 -17.20
N TYR A 91 -5.03 -11.47 -16.94
CA TYR A 91 -5.59 -12.82 -17.09
C TYR A 91 -5.51 -13.32 -18.54
N LYS A 92 -5.94 -12.51 -19.52
CA LYS A 92 -6.02 -12.96 -20.91
C LYS A 92 -4.66 -13.16 -21.55
N LEU A 93 -3.65 -12.35 -21.22
CA LEU A 93 -2.31 -12.49 -21.79
C LEU A 93 -1.50 -13.63 -21.18
N LEU A 94 -1.78 -14.01 -19.92
CA LEU A 94 -1.27 -15.26 -19.34
C LEU A 94 -1.93 -16.51 -19.95
N ASN A 95 -3.12 -16.35 -20.55
CA ASN A 95 -3.88 -17.41 -21.22
C ASN A 95 -4.09 -17.10 -22.72
N ASN A 96 -3.09 -16.49 -23.38
CA ASN A 96 -3.27 -15.87 -24.69
C ASN A 96 -3.80 -16.81 -25.78
N GLU A 97 -3.46 -18.10 -25.73
CA GLU A 97 -3.94 -19.13 -26.66
C GLU A 97 -5.47 -19.29 -26.64
N SER A 98 -6.09 -19.00 -25.50
CA SER A 98 -7.55 -19.04 -25.32
C SER A 98 -8.24 -17.73 -25.71
N PHE A 99 -7.49 -16.63 -25.90
CA PHE A 99 -8.03 -15.29 -26.16
C PHE A 99 -7.30 -14.55 -27.30
N PRO A 100 -7.13 -15.16 -28.49
CA PRO A 100 -6.42 -14.52 -29.60
C PRO A 100 -7.09 -13.22 -30.07
N GLU A 101 -8.41 -13.08 -29.86
CA GLU A 101 -9.17 -11.87 -30.17
C GLU A 101 -8.80 -10.66 -29.30
N PHE A 102 -8.11 -10.88 -28.18
CA PHE A 102 -7.65 -9.81 -27.28
C PHE A 102 -6.36 -9.14 -27.75
N LEU A 103 -5.60 -9.77 -28.66
CA LEU A 103 -4.30 -9.26 -29.12
C LEU A 103 -4.37 -7.83 -29.69
N PRO A 104 -5.35 -7.44 -30.53
CA PRO A 104 -5.47 -6.06 -30.97
C PRO A 104 -5.66 -5.06 -29.82
N THR A 105 -6.41 -5.45 -28.78
CA THR A 105 -6.61 -4.63 -27.57
C THR A 105 -5.31 -4.53 -26.77
N ALA A 106 -4.61 -5.63 -26.54
CA ALA A 106 -3.32 -5.64 -25.86
C ALA A 106 -2.28 -4.75 -26.57
N LYS A 107 -2.24 -4.80 -27.91
CA LYS A 107 -1.36 -3.92 -28.71
C LYS A 107 -1.70 -2.43 -28.51
N LYS A 108 -2.99 -2.09 -28.48
CA LYS A 108 -3.42 -0.71 -28.20
C LYS A 108 -3.03 -0.30 -26.78
N MET A 109 -3.22 -1.16 -25.78
CA MET A 109 -2.81 -0.90 -24.40
C MET A 109 -1.31 -0.66 -24.27
N ALA A 110 -0.47 -1.42 -25.00
CA ALA A 110 0.97 -1.17 -25.05
C ALA A 110 1.27 0.26 -25.53
N TYR A 111 0.69 0.71 -26.65
CA TYR A 111 0.85 2.09 -27.10
C TYR A 111 0.35 3.12 -26.08
N ASP A 112 -0.84 2.89 -25.49
CA ASP A 112 -1.40 3.80 -24.48
C ASP A 112 -0.44 3.97 -23.27
N TYR A 113 0.27 2.91 -22.85
CA TYR A 113 1.29 3.01 -21.80
C TYR A 113 2.54 3.76 -22.27
N LEU A 114 3.05 3.44 -23.46
CA LEU A 114 4.26 4.09 -24.00
C LEU A 114 4.03 5.58 -24.29
N ASP A 115 2.81 5.99 -24.64
CA ASP A 115 2.41 7.39 -24.78
C ASP A 115 2.40 8.14 -23.44
N LYS A 116 1.99 7.47 -22.34
CA LYS A 116 2.13 8.03 -20.98
C LYS A 116 3.61 8.20 -20.60
N ALA A 117 4.45 7.22 -20.92
CA ALA A 117 5.88 7.27 -20.68
C ALA A 117 6.55 8.41 -21.46
N LYS A 118 6.14 8.59 -22.73
CA LYS A 118 6.56 9.72 -23.56
C LYS A 118 6.16 11.07 -22.92
N SER A 119 4.92 11.17 -22.45
CA SER A 119 4.45 12.38 -21.76
C SER A 119 5.25 12.67 -20.48
N LEU A 120 5.61 11.62 -19.73
CA LEU A 120 6.43 11.71 -18.52
C LEU A 120 7.84 12.24 -18.80
N ILE A 121 8.52 11.75 -19.85
CA ILE A 121 9.89 12.21 -20.16
C ILE A 121 9.93 13.61 -20.78
N GLU A 122 8.85 14.04 -21.43
CA GLU A 122 8.71 15.41 -21.97
C GLU A 122 8.38 16.40 -20.84
N ASN A 123 7.43 16.05 -19.99
CA ASN A 123 6.88 16.90 -18.94
C ASN A 123 6.84 16.14 -17.60
N PRO A 124 8.01 15.88 -16.97
CA PRO A 124 8.05 15.18 -15.70
C PRO A 124 7.34 16.00 -14.63
N PRO A 125 6.43 15.40 -13.85
CA PRO A 125 5.75 16.08 -12.75
C PRO A 125 6.75 16.65 -11.74
N SER A 126 6.41 17.81 -11.16
CA SER A 126 7.30 18.52 -10.23
C SER A 126 7.64 17.71 -8.99
N GLU A 127 6.73 16.84 -8.56
CA GLU A 127 6.88 15.92 -7.43
C GLU A 127 8.03 14.92 -7.61
N LEU A 128 8.43 14.60 -8.84
CA LEU A 128 9.59 13.73 -9.08
C LEU A 128 10.94 14.40 -8.84
N GLY A 129 10.97 15.71 -8.55
CA GLY A 129 12.16 16.41 -8.09
C GLY A 129 13.41 16.21 -8.98
N ARG A 130 14.51 15.76 -8.38
CA ARG A 130 15.78 15.51 -9.09
C ARG A 130 15.66 14.31 -10.04
N TYR A 131 14.94 13.27 -9.65
CA TYR A 131 14.72 12.08 -10.46
C TYR A 131 13.94 12.39 -11.74
N GLY A 132 12.91 13.24 -11.66
CA GLY A 132 12.17 13.70 -12.83
C GLY A 132 13.06 14.39 -13.88
N LYS A 133 14.10 15.12 -13.44
CA LYS A 133 15.11 15.69 -14.35
C LYS A 133 15.98 14.60 -15.00
N LEU A 134 16.30 13.54 -14.26
CA LEU A 134 17.04 12.37 -14.76
C LEU A 134 16.20 11.51 -15.71
N LEU A 135 14.88 11.59 -15.68
CA LEU A 135 14.01 10.90 -16.64
C LEU A 135 13.86 11.65 -17.97
N LYS A 136 14.18 12.95 -18.03
CA LYS A 136 14.04 13.73 -19.28
C LYS A 136 14.85 13.13 -20.42
N HIS A 137 14.26 13.10 -21.61
CA HIS A 137 14.93 12.69 -22.83
C HIS A 137 16.23 13.47 -23.05
N PHE A 138 17.23 12.79 -23.61
CA PHE A 138 18.50 13.38 -24.04
C PHE A 138 19.00 12.65 -25.29
N GLU A 139 19.82 13.32 -26.10
CA GLU A 139 20.41 12.70 -27.29
C GLU A 139 21.40 11.60 -26.91
N PHE A 140 21.36 10.50 -27.65
CA PHE A 140 22.28 9.40 -27.44
C PHE A 140 23.68 9.76 -27.91
N THR A 141 24.60 9.70 -26.96
CA THR A 141 26.01 9.36 -27.21
C THR A 141 26.41 8.35 -26.14
N GLN A 142 27.44 7.55 -26.41
CA GLN A 142 27.93 6.58 -25.42
C GLN A 142 28.29 7.25 -24.08
N ASP A 143 28.92 8.43 -24.14
CA ASP A 143 29.29 9.22 -22.97
C ASP A 143 28.06 9.77 -22.23
N ALA A 144 27.09 10.33 -22.94
CA ALA A 144 25.86 10.84 -22.33
C ALA A 144 25.04 9.71 -21.66
N PHE A 145 24.97 8.54 -22.29
CA PHE A 145 24.30 7.36 -21.75
C PHE A 145 24.97 6.89 -20.47
N ASN A 146 26.29 6.67 -20.49
CA ASN A 146 27.07 6.27 -19.32
C ASN A 146 26.91 7.27 -18.16
N LYS A 147 27.03 8.57 -18.44
CA LYS A 147 26.86 9.63 -17.43
C LYS A 147 25.46 9.66 -16.84
N ARG A 148 24.43 9.49 -17.68
CA ARG A 148 23.04 9.47 -17.20
C ARG A 148 22.80 8.28 -16.27
N LEU A 149 23.26 7.08 -16.65
CA LEU A 149 23.13 5.88 -15.82
C LEU A 149 23.88 6.00 -14.50
N GLN A 150 25.07 6.58 -14.50
CA GLN A 150 25.81 6.84 -13.28
C GLN A 150 25.06 7.82 -12.37
N HIS A 151 24.53 8.93 -12.91
CA HIS A 151 23.74 9.88 -12.11
C HIS A 151 22.46 9.27 -11.53
N ILE A 152 21.79 8.37 -12.26
CA ILE A 152 20.63 7.63 -11.75
C ILE A 152 21.06 6.71 -10.61
N TYR A 153 22.14 5.94 -10.81
CA TYR A 153 22.67 5.04 -9.78
C TYR A 153 23.07 5.79 -8.51
N ASP A 154 23.82 6.89 -8.64
CA ASP A 154 24.26 7.72 -7.52
C ASP A 154 23.07 8.31 -6.77
N TYR A 155 22.05 8.79 -7.50
CA TYR A 155 20.81 9.28 -6.90
C TYR A 155 20.10 8.19 -6.09
N VAL A 156 19.88 7.00 -6.69
CA VAL A 156 19.20 5.90 -6.01
C VAL A 156 19.98 5.52 -4.75
N LYS A 157 21.30 5.39 -4.84
CA LYS A 157 22.15 5.08 -3.70
C LYS A 157 22.04 6.13 -2.59
N GLU A 158 22.09 7.43 -2.92
CA GLU A 158 21.91 8.52 -1.96
C GLU A 158 20.57 8.41 -1.21
N GLU A 159 19.49 8.05 -1.91
CA GLU A 159 18.17 7.90 -1.29
C GLU A 159 18.08 6.66 -0.40
N VAL A 160 18.69 5.54 -0.81
CA VAL A 160 18.76 4.31 -0.03
C VAL A 160 19.57 4.48 1.26
N ASP A 161 20.65 5.24 1.19
CA ASP A 161 21.52 5.52 2.35
C ASP A 161 20.79 6.37 3.41
N LYS A 162 19.84 7.20 3.01
CA LYS A 162 18.99 8.00 3.93
C LYS A 162 17.84 7.19 4.54
N TYR A 163 17.47 6.07 3.94
CA TYR A 163 16.29 5.31 4.35
C TYR A 163 16.53 4.53 5.64
N GLU A 164 15.72 4.85 6.65
CA GLU A 164 15.65 4.17 7.94
C GLU A 164 14.22 3.63 8.15
N PRO A 165 14.02 2.30 8.24
CA PRO A 165 12.69 1.70 8.42
C PRO A 165 11.92 2.24 9.64
N ALA A 166 12.64 2.57 10.70
CA ALA A 166 12.05 3.16 11.90
C ALA A 166 11.39 4.51 11.62
N ASN A 167 11.76 5.23 10.56
CA ASN A 167 11.20 6.53 10.21
C ASN A 167 10.27 6.47 8.99
N ASP A 168 9.91 5.28 8.52
CA ASP A 168 9.04 5.13 7.36
C ASP A 168 7.66 5.76 7.62
N PRO A 169 7.21 6.73 6.81
CA PRO A 169 5.94 7.42 7.03
C PRO A 169 4.72 6.62 6.52
N ILE A 170 4.95 5.64 5.65
CA ILE A 170 3.90 4.85 4.98
C ILE A 170 3.69 3.53 5.71
N TYR A 171 4.76 2.87 6.15
CA TYR A 171 4.72 1.54 6.74
C TYR A 171 4.90 1.62 8.25
N ASN A 172 3.77 1.65 8.98
CA ASN A 172 3.74 1.80 10.43
C ASN A 172 3.49 0.46 11.16
N SER A 173 3.33 -0.63 10.41
CA SER A 173 3.07 -1.95 10.98
C SER A 173 3.56 -3.08 10.07
N ARG A 174 3.80 -4.27 10.65
CA ARG A 174 4.08 -5.48 9.84
C ARG A 174 2.88 -5.82 8.97
N LYS A 175 1.65 -5.53 9.41
CA LYS A 175 0.44 -5.74 8.59
C LYS A 175 0.46 -4.86 7.33
N ASP A 176 0.96 -3.63 7.42
CA ASP A 176 1.13 -2.74 6.27
C ASP A 176 2.14 -3.34 5.28
N VAL A 177 3.26 -3.87 5.78
CA VAL A 177 4.29 -4.50 4.94
C VAL A 177 3.78 -5.81 4.32
N ILE A 178 3.08 -6.67 5.08
CA ILE A 178 2.44 -7.89 4.56
C ILE A 178 1.40 -7.55 3.48
N GLU A 179 0.63 -6.49 3.68
CA GLU A 179 -0.32 -6.06 2.67
C GLU A 179 0.37 -5.52 1.42
N SER A 180 1.51 -4.82 1.55
CA SER A 180 2.33 -4.45 0.39
C SER A 180 2.87 -5.68 -0.35
N ILE A 181 3.35 -6.70 0.38
CA ILE A 181 3.75 -7.99 -0.22
C ILE A 181 2.59 -8.58 -1.03
N ARG A 182 1.35 -8.53 -0.52
CA ARG A 182 0.16 -8.91 -1.30
C ARG A 182 0.06 -8.05 -2.54
N GLN A 183 -0.01 -6.73 -2.41
CA GLN A 183 -0.29 -5.85 -3.55
C GLN A 183 0.76 -5.93 -4.68
N TRP A 184 2.02 -6.25 -4.37
CA TRP A 184 3.07 -6.46 -5.38
C TRP A 184 3.10 -7.85 -6.00
N ALA A 185 2.32 -8.80 -5.50
CA ALA A 185 2.28 -10.18 -6.00
C ALA A 185 2.01 -10.31 -7.51
N PRO A 186 1.06 -9.56 -8.13
CA PRO A 186 0.83 -9.68 -9.57
C PRO A 186 2.06 -9.37 -10.42
N PHE A 187 2.94 -8.47 -9.99
CA PHE A 187 4.18 -8.17 -10.68
C PHE A 187 5.26 -9.22 -10.40
N ASN A 188 5.58 -9.44 -9.12
CA ASN A 188 6.70 -10.29 -8.70
C ASN A 188 6.46 -11.79 -8.95
N GLN A 189 5.21 -12.25 -9.03
CA GLN A 189 4.90 -13.63 -9.46
C GLN A 189 4.93 -13.80 -10.98
N THR A 190 5.09 -12.71 -11.74
CA THR A 190 5.30 -12.73 -13.20
C THR A 190 6.66 -12.17 -13.59
N ASP A 191 7.64 -12.32 -12.71
CA ASP A 191 9.00 -11.85 -12.97
C ASP A 191 9.60 -12.50 -14.23
N GLY A 192 10.43 -11.74 -14.94
CA GLY A 192 10.95 -12.08 -16.27
C GLY A 192 9.91 -12.12 -17.41
N ALA A 193 8.60 -12.00 -17.15
CA ALA A 193 7.59 -12.18 -18.20
C ALA A 193 7.67 -11.13 -19.34
N TRP A 194 8.35 -9.99 -19.14
CA TRP A 194 8.58 -8.99 -20.20
C TRP A 194 9.54 -9.48 -21.30
N LEU A 195 10.33 -10.52 -21.03
CA LEU A 195 11.26 -11.11 -22.00
C LEU A 195 10.69 -12.31 -22.77
N ARG A 196 9.49 -12.80 -22.43
CA ARG A 196 8.98 -14.12 -22.86
C ARG A 196 8.83 -14.37 -24.38
N TYR A 197 8.97 -13.34 -25.21
CA TYR A 197 9.05 -13.47 -26.67
C TYR A 197 10.19 -12.63 -27.31
N ALA A 198 10.99 -11.95 -26.48
CA ALA A 198 12.21 -11.27 -26.91
C ALA A 198 13.35 -12.28 -27.09
N VAL A 199 13.32 -13.38 -26.35
CA VAL A 199 14.23 -14.51 -26.47
C VAL A 199 13.57 -15.58 -27.35
N LYS A 200 14.08 -15.78 -28.57
CA LYS A 200 13.54 -16.76 -29.53
C LYS A 200 14.35 -18.06 -29.52
N LEU A 201 13.64 -19.19 -29.67
CA LEU A 201 14.28 -20.48 -29.91
C LEU A 201 14.91 -20.50 -31.32
N GLY A 202 16.23 -20.68 -31.40
CA GLY A 202 16.95 -20.75 -32.67
C GLY A 202 18.42 -20.33 -32.56
N PRO A 203 19.12 -20.13 -33.69
CA PRO A 203 20.44 -19.48 -33.70
C PRO A 203 20.38 -18.14 -32.97
N THR A 204 21.33 -17.91 -32.07
CA THR A 204 21.35 -16.74 -31.17
C THR A 204 22.51 -15.81 -31.51
N ASP A 205 22.32 -14.53 -31.23
CA ASP A 205 23.35 -13.49 -31.26
C ASP A 205 23.72 -13.03 -29.83
N GLU A 206 24.69 -12.13 -29.69
CA GLU A 206 25.15 -11.66 -28.37
C GLU A 206 24.02 -10.96 -27.60
N ILE A 207 23.18 -10.17 -28.28
CA ILE A 207 22.03 -9.49 -27.64
C ILE A 207 21.03 -10.51 -27.09
N THR A 208 20.61 -11.46 -27.90
CA THR A 208 19.66 -12.50 -27.51
C THR A 208 20.25 -13.38 -26.41
N SER A 209 21.55 -13.68 -26.46
CA SER A 209 22.25 -14.43 -25.41
C SER A 209 22.22 -13.70 -24.06
N LEU A 210 22.51 -12.39 -24.03
CA LEU A 210 22.48 -11.58 -22.81
C LEU A 210 21.06 -11.51 -22.21
N LEU A 211 20.04 -11.29 -23.05
CA LEU A 211 18.65 -11.29 -22.59
C LEU A 211 18.17 -12.68 -22.15
N SER A 212 18.69 -13.74 -22.77
CA SER A 212 18.40 -15.13 -22.37
C SER A 212 19.01 -15.49 -21.02
N GLU A 213 20.17 -14.92 -20.69
CA GLU A 213 20.81 -15.11 -19.39
C GLU A 213 19.95 -14.50 -18.28
N ILE A 214 19.50 -13.25 -18.47
CA ILE A 214 18.56 -12.58 -17.57
C ILE A 214 17.30 -13.44 -17.37
N LEU A 215 16.61 -13.79 -18.47
CA LEU A 215 15.39 -14.60 -18.40
C LEU A 215 15.61 -15.97 -17.73
N GLN A 216 16.76 -16.62 -17.93
CA GLN A 216 17.02 -17.91 -17.32
C GLN A 216 17.22 -17.82 -15.80
N ASP A 217 17.86 -16.76 -15.32
CA ASP A 217 17.98 -16.48 -13.89
C ASP A 217 16.61 -16.22 -13.26
N GLU A 218 15.76 -15.39 -13.89
CA GLU A 218 14.37 -15.14 -13.48
C GLU A 218 13.56 -16.44 -13.35
N LEU A 219 13.77 -17.36 -14.31
CA LEU A 219 13.10 -18.66 -14.34
C LEU A 219 13.73 -19.68 -13.39
N GLY A 220 14.84 -19.37 -12.72
CA GLY A 220 15.51 -20.21 -11.73
C GLY A 220 16.48 -21.24 -12.31
N ASN A 221 16.94 -21.07 -13.55
CA ASN A 221 17.89 -21.97 -14.23
C ASN A 221 17.49 -23.46 -14.19
N GLY A 222 16.19 -23.73 -14.31
CA GLY A 222 15.64 -25.10 -14.27
C GLY A 222 15.47 -25.69 -12.86
N LYS A 223 15.70 -24.91 -11.80
CA LYS A 223 15.40 -25.28 -10.41
C LYS A 223 14.16 -24.52 -9.94
N ALA A 224 13.08 -25.24 -9.67
CA ALA A 224 11.81 -24.63 -9.27
C ALA A 224 11.95 -23.79 -7.99
N GLU A 225 12.77 -24.21 -7.04
CA GLU A 225 13.05 -23.49 -5.80
C GLU A 225 13.81 -22.17 -5.99
N HIS A 226 14.47 -21.97 -7.14
CA HIS A 226 15.16 -20.73 -7.48
C HIS A 226 14.33 -19.82 -8.39
N ASN A 227 13.22 -20.32 -8.95
CA ASN A 227 12.34 -19.53 -9.80
C ASN A 227 11.77 -18.35 -9.01
N HIS A 228 11.88 -17.14 -9.55
CA HIS A 228 11.50 -15.90 -8.84
C HIS A 228 10.02 -15.90 -8.43
N SER A 229 9.12 -16.36 -9.31
CA SER A 229 7.71 -16.52 -8.97
C SER A 229 7.49 -17.49 -7.80
N THR A 230 8.26 -18.57 -7.74
CA THR A 230 8.19 -19.56 -6.65
C THR A 230 8.74 -19.00 -5.34
N LEU A 231 9.84 -18.25 -5.38
CA LEU A 231 10.39 -17.54 -4.23
C LEU A 231 9.39 -16.52 -3.67
N TYR A 232 8.73 -15.74 -4.53
CA TYR A 232 7.71 -14.78 -4.08
C TYR A 232 6.45 -15.46 -3.56
N THR A 233 6.03 -16.57 -4.17
CA THR A 233 4.92 -17.41 -3.66
C THR A 233 5.24 -17.98 -2.28
N THR A 234 6.49 -18.38 -2.05
CA THR A 234 6.98 -18.85 -0.74
C THR A 234 6.97 -17.72 0.30
N LEU A 235 7.37 -16.50 -0.10
CA LEU A 235 7.27 -15.30 0.75
C LEU A 235 5.81 -15.01 1.13
N LEU A 236 4.87 -15.03 0.18
CA LEU A 236 3.44 -14.87 0.43
C LEU A 236 2.93 -15.91 1.43
N ALA A 237 3.27 -17.19 1.24
CA ALA A 237 2.89 -18.26 2.14
C ALA A 237 3.45 -18.06 3.56
N SER A 238 4.71 -17.59 3.69
CA SER A 238 5.32 -17.27 4.99
C SER A 238 4.61 -16.11 5.72
N CYS A 239 3.87 -15.28 4.98
CA CYS A 239 3.03 -14.21 5.51
C CYS A 239 1.58 -14.66 5.78
N GLY A 240 1.25 -15.95 5.61
CA GLY A 240 -0.11 -16.48 5.71
C GLY A 240 -1.01 -16.08 4.54
N ILE A 241 -0.43 -15.69 3.40
CA ILE A 241 -1.15 -15.30 2.19
C ILE A 241 -1.17 -16.47 1.21
N HIS A 242 -2.37 -16.97 0.95
CA HIS A 242 -2.62 -17.93 -0.12
C HIS A 242 -3.51 -17.28 -1.18
N LEU A 243 -3.01 -17.25 -2.40
CA LEU A 243 -3.67 -16.72 -3.59
C LEU A 243 -4.01 -17.89 -4.52
N PRO A 244 -5.00 -17.73 -5.42
CA PRO A 244 -5.18 -18.67 -6.54
C PRO A 244 -3.92 -18.76 -7.40
N GLU A 245 -3.88 -19.71 -8.34
CA GLU A 245 -2.79 -19.75 -9.31
C GLU A 245 -2.84 -18.51 -10.21
N VAL A 246 -1.67 -17.97 -10.58
CA VAL A 246 -1.54 -16.64 -11.22
C VAL A 246 -2.31 -16.55 -12.55
N TYR A 247 -2.41 -17.65 -13.29
CA TYR A 247 -3.13 -17.73 -14.56
C TYR A 247 -4.65 -17.94 -14.40
N GLN A 248 -5.16 -18.16 -13.18
CA GLN A 248 -6.60 -18.37 -12.96
C GLN A 248 -7.36 -17.04 -12.94
N ARG A 249 -8.58 -17.06 -13.48
CA ARG A 249 -9.52 -15.92 -13.45
C ARG A 249 -9.73 -15.40 -12.03
N ALA A 250 -9.82 -16.30 -11.06
CA ALA A 250 -10.01 -15.99 -9.64
C ALA A 250 -8.88 -15.12 -9.05
N TYR A 251 -7.65 -15.21 -9.59
CA TYR A 251 -6.55 -14.35 -9.19
C TYR A 251 -6.79 -12.90 -9.61
N ALA A 252 -7.15 -12.69 -10.88
CA ALA A 252 -7.47 -11.37 -11.41
C ALA A 252 -8.75 -10.77 -10.80
N GLU A 253 -9.70 -11.62 -10.37
CA GLU A 253 -10.95 -11.23 -9.71
C GLU A 253 -10.84 -11.05 -8.19
N ASP A 254 -9.67 -11.32 -7.59
CA ASP A 254 -9.51 -11.22 -6.14
C ASP A 254 -9.71 -9.76 -5.67
N PRO A 255 -10.73 -9.49 -4.84
CA PRO A 255 -11.09 -8.14 -4.41
C PRO A 255 -10.09 -7.58 -3.39
N ARG A 256 -9.16 -8.39 -2.89
CA ARG A 256 -8.11 -7.94 -1.96
C ARG A 256 -7.03 -7.12 -2.66
N PHE A 257 -6.88 -7.24 -3.97
CA PHE A 257 -5.97 -6.39 -4.73
C PHE A 257 -6.57 -5.02 -5.03
N LEU A 258 -5.71 -4.00 -5.07
CA LEU A 258 -6.00 -2.74 -5.75
C LEU A 258 -5.97 -2.97 -7.27
N ASP A 259 -6.78 -2.22 -8.02
CA ASP A 259 -6.76 -2.31 -9.48
C ASP A 259 -5.40 -1.91 -10.07
N SER A 260 -4.72 -0.94 -9.44
CA SER A 260 -3.39 -0.50 -9.84
C SER A 260 -2.28 -1.53 -9.61
N ALA A 261 -2.53 -2.61 -8.85
CA ALA A 261 -1.60 -3.73 -8.70
C ALA A 261 -1.33 -4.46 -10.03
N PHE A 262 -2.27 -4.36 -10.99
CA PHE A 262 -2.19 -5.04 -12.28
C PHE A 262 -1.59 -4.17 -13.38
N SER A 263 -1.35 -2.87 -13.15
CA SER A 263 -0.93 -1.95 -14.21
C SER A 263 0.46 -2.28 -14.78
N ILE A 264 1.44 -2.51 -13.91
CA ILE A 264 2.80 -2.86 -14.32
C ILE A 264 2.86 -4.25 -14.99
N PRO A 265 2.33 -5.33 -14.39
CA PRO A 265 2.37 -6.61 -15.08
C PRO A 265 1.54 -6.62 -16.36
N ALA A 266 0.42 -5.88 -16.45
CA ALA A 266 -0.30 -5.71 -17.71
C ALA A 266 0.56 -5.02 -18.78
N LEU A 267 1.31 -3.96 -18.44
CA LEU A 267 2.28 -3.34 -19.35
C LEU A 267 3.32 -4.38 -19.82
N SER A 268 3.98 -5.06 -18.88
CA SER A 268 4.98 -6.10 -19.15
C SER A 268 4.44 -7.16 -20.11
N LEU A 269 3.24 -7.69 -19.84
CA LEU A 269 2.58 -8.68 -20.67
C LEU A 269 2.20 -8.14 -22.06
N CYS A 270 1.78 -6.87 -22.16
CA CYS A 270 1.38 -6.24 -23.43
C CYS A 270 2.58 -6.00 -24.35
N ILE A 271 3.69 -5.42 -23.86
CA ILE A 271 4.86 -5.12 -24.72
C ILE A 271 5.54 -6.40 -25.19
N SER A 272 5.70 -7.38 -24.30
CA SER A 272 6.30 -8.67 -24.61
C SER A 272 5.48 -9.46 -25.62
N GLN A 273 4.15 -9.39 -25.61
CA GLN A 273 3.31 -10.07 -26.58
C GLN A 273 3.62 -9.65 -28.03
N PHE A 274 4.22 -8.48 -28.23
CA PHE A 274 4.67 -7.99 -29.54
C PHE A 274 6.16 -7.62 -29.50
N SER A 275 7.01 -8.51 -28.95
CA SER A 275 8.44 -8.23 -28.76
C SER A 275 9.17 -7.75 -30.02
N ASP A 276 8.85 -8.26 -31.21
CA ASP A 276 9.46 -7.76 -32.46
C ASP A 276 9.12 -6.29 -32.74
N LEU A 277 7.90 -5.88 -32.41
CA LEU A 277 7.45 -4.52 -32.59
C LEU A 277 8.03 -3.60 -31.53
N PHE A 278 8.02 -4.02 -30.26
CA PHE A 278 8.42 -3.22 -29.10
C PHE A 278 9.81 -3.54 -28.57
N PHE A 279 10.69 -4.14 -29.39
CA PHE A 279 12.01 -4.58 -28.95
C PHE A 279 12.84 -3.44 -28.31
N PRO A 280 12.93 -2.22 -28.90
CA PRO A 280 13.63 -1.11 -28.27
C PRO A 280 13.06 -0.75 -26.90
N GLU A 281 11.73 -0.71 -26.76
CA GLU A 281 11.08 -0.43 -25.49
C GLU A 281 11.33 -1.53 -24.44
N ILE A 282 11.36 -2.80 -24.85
CA ILE A 282 11.70 -3.92 -23.97
C ILE A 282 13.14 -3.82 -23.47
N LEU A 283 14.10 -3.43 -24.32
CA LEU A 283 15.48 -3.17 -23.89
C LEU A 283 15.54 -2.08 -22.82
N GLY A 284 14.81 -0.98 -23.03
CA GLY A 284 14.70 0.10 -22.05
C GLY A 284 14.04 -0.32 -20.73
N PHE A 285 12.93 -1.06 -20.83
CA PHE A 285 12.20 -1.59 -19.68
C PHE A 285 13.08 -2.53 -18.84
N THR A 286 13.82 -3.41 -19.51
CA THR A 286 14.81 -4.29 -18.88
C THR A 286 15.87 -3.46 -18.19
N LEU A 287 16.49 -2.49 -18.89
CA LEU A 287 17.52 -1.64 -18.29
C LEU A 287 17.05 -0.94 -17.01
N LEU A 288 15.82 -0.45 -16.92
CA LEU A 288 15.33 0.16 -15.69
C LEU A 288 15.34 -0.86 -14.54
N ILE A 289 14.66 -2.00 -14.72
CA ILE A 289 14.52 -3.03 -13.67
C ILE A 289 15.89 -3.45 -13.16
N GLU A 290 16.81 -3.77 -14.07
CA GLU A 290 18.12 -4.28 -13.69
C GLU A 290 19.05 -3.19 -13.11
N TRP A 291 19.04 -1.99 -13.71
CA TRP A 291 19.99 -0.94 -13.33
C TRP A 291 19.61 -0.24 -12.02
N THR A 292 18.30 -0.15 -11.71
CA THR A 292 17.80 0.50 -10.49
C THR A 292 17.53 -0.47 -9.35
N VAL A 293 18.10 -1.68 -9.38
CA VAL A 293 17.92 -2.71 -8.34
C VAL A 293 18.13 -2.22 -6.90
N LEU A 294 18.99 -1.21 -6.68
CA LEU A 294 19.15 -0.62 -5.35
C LEU A 294 17.86 -0.03 -4.76
N GLU A 295 16.85 0.29 -5.60
CA GLU A 295 15.51 0.71 -5.16
C GLU A 295 14.78 -0.38 -4.34
N VAL A 296 15.22 -1.65 -4.37
CA VAL A 296 14.69 -2.71 -3.50
C VAL A 296 15.37 -2.79 -2.12
N ALA A 297 16.51 -2.12 -1.91
CA ALA A 297 17.22 -2.13 -0.64
C ALA A 297 16.40 -1.56 0.55
N PRO A 298 15.57 -0.52 0.38
CA PRO A 298 14.61 -0.09 1.39
C PRO A 298 13.65 -1.21 1.79
N ASN A 299 13.16 -2.03 0.85
CA ASN A 299 12.30 -3.18 1.16
C ASN A 299 13.05 -4.24 1.99
N ILE A 300 14.33 -4.51 1.68
CA ILE A 300 15.17 -5.42 2.49
C ILE A 300 15.29 -4.91 3.93
N LYS A 301 15.63 -3.63 4.10
CA LYS A 301 15.74 -3.00 5.43
C LYS A 301 14.39 -3.07 6.17
N LEU A 302 13.30 -2.73 5.49
CA LEU A 302 11.94 -2.74 6.03
C LEU A 302 11.49 -4.14 6.44
N PHE A 303 11.75 -5.15 5.62
CA PHE A 303 11.36 -6.53 5.90
C PHE A 303 12.13 -7.06 7.10
N LYS A 304 13.45 -6.84 7.14
CA LYS A 304 14.26 -7.18 8.33
C LYS A 304 13.75 -6.48 9.59
N TYR A 305 13.43 -5.19 9.49
CA TYR A 305 12.90 -4.41 10.61
C TYR A 305 11.59 -5.00 11.16
N TYR A 306 10.69 -5.45 10.27
CA TYR A 306 9.41 -6.05 10.65
C TYR A 306 9.45 -7.59 10.81
N GLY A 307 10.62 -8.23 10.74
CA GLY A 307 10.77 -9.68 10.90
C GLY A 307 10.22 -10.52 9.73
N LEU A 308 10.21 -9.97 8.52
CA LEU A 308 9.80 -10.64 7.28
C LEU A 308 11.03 -11.17 6.54
N ASN A 309 10.87 -12.27 5.80
CA ASN A 309 11.95 -12.84 5.01
C ASN A 309 12.29 -11.93 3.81
N PRO A 310 13.49 -11.32 3.74
CA PRO A 310 13.86 -10.41 2.67
C PRO A 310 14.49 -11.12 1.46
N HIS A 311 14.64 -12.45 1.49
CA HIS A 311 15.50 -13.20 0.58
C HIS A 311 15.24 -12.94 -0.91
N PHE A 312 13.96 -12.81 -1.30
CA PHE A 312 13.58 -12.46 -2.68
C PHE A 312 14.30 -11.19 -3.15
N TYR A 313 14.24 -10.10 -2.38
CA TYR A 313 14.89 -8.84 -2.73
C TYR A 313 16.41 -8.85 -2.55
N GLU A 314 16.93 -9.61 -1.57
CA GLU A 314 18.38 -9.73 -1.35
C GLU A 314 19.09 -10.38 -2.53
N MET A 315 18.48 -11.38 -3.15
CA MET A 315 19.06 -12.04 -4.32
C MET A 315 19.14 -11.08 -5.52
N HIS A 316 18.09 -10.32 -5.80
CA HIS A 316 18.08 -9.32 -6.88
C HIS A 316 19.25 -8.33 -6.76
N VAL A 317 19.51 -7.78 -5.57
CA VAL A 317 20.65 -6.86 -5.36
C VAL A 317 22.00 -7.45 -5.81
N ALA A 318 22.18 -8.77 -5.65
CA ALA A 318 23.39 -9.46 -6.10
C ALA A 318 23.34 -9.79 -7.60
N ILE A 319 22.25 -10.37 -8.09
CA ILE A 319 22.08 -10.84 -9.47
C ILE A 319 22.10 -9.66 -10.45
N ASP A 320 21.47 -8.54 -10.11
CA ASP A 320 21.18 -7.46 -11.06
C ASP A 320 22.27 -6.36 -11.04
N ASN A 321 23.34 -6.56 -10.27
CA ASN A 321 24.37 -5.55 -10.04
C ASN A 321 24.90 -4.88 -11.34
N ALA A 322 25.10 -3.57 -11.28
CA ALA A 322 25.51 -2.77 -12.44
C ALA A 322 26.93 -3.06 -12.99
N SER A 323 27.76 -3.82 -12.27
CA SER A 323 29.15 -4.09 -12.66
C SER A 323 29.28 -5.29 -13.61
N SER A 324 28.59 -6.38 -13.30
CA SER A 324 28.71 -7.65 -14.01
C SER A 324 27.43 -8.50 -13.98
N GLY A 325 26.39 -8.02 -13.30
CA GLY A 325 25.09 -8.66 -13.23
C GLY A 325 24.18 -8.24 -14.37
N HIS A 326 22.87 -8.45 -14.19
CA HIS A 326 21.88 -8.15 -15.22
C HIS A 326 21.88 -6.69 -15.65
N GLY A 327 22.18 -5.73 -14.75
CA GLY A 327 22.31 -4.32 -15.10
C GLY A 327 23.41 -4.08 -16.16
N ALA A 328 24.53 -4.78 -16.05
CA ALA A 328 25.59 -4.73 -17.06
C ALA A 328 25.15 -5.39 -18.38
N ASN A 329 24.46 -6.53 -18.30
CA ASN A 329 23.95 -7.25 -19.48
C ASN A 329 22.89 -6.44 -20.25
N ALA A 330 21.98 -5.77 -19.55
CA ALA A 330 20.95 -4.91 -20.13
C ALA A 330 21.57 -3.69 -20.82
N LYS A 331 22.54 -3.03 -20.16
CA LYS A 331 23.31 -1.93 -20.75
C LYS A 331 24.06 -2.36 -22.01
N ARG A 332 24.77 -3.49 -21.95
CA ARG A 332 25.53 -4.04 -23.07
C ARG A 332 24.63 -4.40 -24.26
N SER A 333 23.45 -4.98 -23.99
CA SER A 333 22.44 -5.29 -25.00
C SER A 333 21.99 -4.06 -25.77
N ILE A 334 21.80 -2.92 -25.09
CA ILE A 334 21.45 -1.65 -25.72
C ILE A 334 22.59 -1.10 -26.58
N GLU A 335 23.83 -1.16 -26.10
CA GLU A 335 25.00 -0.69 -26.85
C GLU A 335 25.16 -1.47 -28.16
N LEU A 336 25.11 -2.80 -28.09
CA LEU A 336 25.15 -3.69 -29.26
C LEU A 336 24.00 -3.42 -30.23
N TYR A 337 22.79 -3.26 -29.69
CA TYR A 337 21.61 -2.98 -30.51
C TYR A 337 21.76 -1.66 -31.28
N LEU A 338 22.20 -0.60 -30.61
CA LEU A 338 22.40 0.71 -31.24
C LEU A 338 23.57 0.71 -32.22
N ASP A 339 24.61 -0.10 -32.00
CA ASP A 339 25.68 -0.31 -32.98
C ASP A 339 25.14 -0.98 -34.25
N HIS A 340 24.28 -1.99 -34.14
CA HIS A 340 23.61 -2.59 -35.29
C HIS A 340 22.66 -1.62 -36.00
N VAL A 341 21.90 -0.82 -35.26
CA VAL A 341 21.06 0.24 -35.86
C VAL A 341 21.93 1.24 -36.62
N ARG A 342 23.07 1.66 -36.06
CA ARG A 342 24.00 2.59 -36.71
C ARG A 342 24.56 2.03 -38.01
N GLN A 343 24.96 0.75 -38.02
CA GLN A 343 25.50 0.09 -39.20
C GLN A 343 24.49 0.02 -40.37
N ASN A 344 23.19 -0.10 -40.07
CA ASN A 344 22.15 -0.29 -41.08
C ASN A 344 21.40 1.00 -41.45
N GLY A 345 21.31 1.98 -40.54
CA GLY A 345 20.47 3.17 -40.69
C GLY A 345 21.13 4.50 -40.33
N GLY A 346 22.40 4.50 -39.91
CA GLY A 346 23.13 5.71 -39.54
C GLY A 346 22.68 6.35 -38.22
N ASP A 347 23.19 7.55 -37.96
CA ASP A 347 23.04 8.21 -36.66
C ASP A 347 21.61 8.69 -36.36
N ASP A 348 20.86 9.07 -37.39
CA ASP A 348 19.45 9.48 -37.24
C ASP A 348 18.58 8.30 -36.76
N ALA A 349 18.81 7.10 -37.32
CA ALA A 349 18.14 5.89 -36.87
C ALA A 349 18.51 5.55 -35.42
N VAL A 350 19.76 5.76 -35.01
CA VAL A 350 20.18 5.58 -33.61
C VAL A 350 19.38 6.47 -32.67
N GLN A 351 19.18 7.75 -33.01
CA GLN A 351 18.40 8.65 -32.16
C GLN A 351 16.91 8.28 -32.10
N GLU A 352 16.34 7.80 -33.22
CA GLU A 352 14.96 7.31 -33.24
C GLU A 352 14.78 6.09 -32.33
N HIS A 353 15.65 5.09 -32.45
CA HIS A 353 15.62 3.90 -31.63
C HIS A 353 15.95 4.19 -30.17
N TRP A 354 16.89 5.10 -29.91
CA TRP A 354 17.21 5.55 -28.56
C TRP A 354 16.00 6.18 -27.87
N ARG A 355 15.23 7.02 -28.57
CA ARG A 355 14.00 7.60 -28.02
C ARG A 355 13.04 6.51 -27.55
N ARG A 356 12.90 5.44 -28.33
CA ARG A 356 12.05 4.28 -27.98
C ARG A 356 12.60 3.51 -26.78
N ILE A 357 13.91 3.28 -26.72
CA ILE A 357 14.57 2.69 -25.54
C ILE A 357 14.31 3.53 -24.29
N TRP A 358 14.49 4.85 -24.38
CA TRP A 358 14.28 5.72 -23.22
C TRP A 358 12.80 5.82 -22.80
N ILE A 359 11.86 5.75 -23.75
CA ILE A 359 10.42 5.58 -23.47
C ILE A 359 10.17 4.27 -22.72
N GLY A 360 10.76 3.16 -23.16
CA GLY A 360 10.71 1.87 -22.48
C GLY A 360 11.24 1.95 -21.05
N PHE A 361 12.39 2.58 -20.86
CA PHE A 361 13.00 2.84 -19.56
C PHE A 361 12.06 3.63 -18.64
N ALA A 362 11.40 4.69 -19.13
CA ALA A 362 10.48 5.49 -18.32
C ALA A 362 9.08 4.85 -18.14
N SER A 363 8.78 3.75 -18.84
CA SER A 363 7.42 3.21 -18.88
C SER A 363 6.98 2.58 -17.55
N LEU A 364 7.88 1.98 -16.77
CA LEU A 364 7.56 1.46 -15.44
C LEU A 364 7.03 2.56 -14.50
N TRP A 365 7.66 3.74 -14.55
CA TRP A 365 7.30 4.90 -13.74
C TRP A 365 5.95 5.55 -14.11
N SER A 366 5.46 5.30 -15.33
CA SER A 366 4.20 5.85 -15.83
C SER A 366 3.08 4.82 -15.98
N ALA A 367 3.39 3.53 -15.78
CA ALA A 367 2.45 2.43 -16.01
C ALA A 367 1.27 2.46 -15.02
N GLY A 368 1.51 2.77 -13.75
CA GLY A 368 0.50 2.64 -12.72
C GLY A 368 0.72 3.55 -11.51
N THR A 369 -0.24 3.50 -10.60
CA THR A 369 -0.30 4.35 -9.40
C THR A 369 -0.24 3.54 -8.11
N LEU A 370 0.19 2.27 -8.18
CA LEU A 370 0.10 1.34 -7.05
C LEU A 370 0.68 1.91 -5.76
N ALA A 371 1.90 2.44 -5.78
CA ALA A 371 2.53 3.00 -4.59
C ALA A 371 1.66 4.10 -3.93
N ARG A 372 1.10 5.01 -4.74
CA ARG A 372 0.24 6.10 -4.29
C ARG A 372 -1.12 5.60 -3.80
N ASP A 373 -1.76 4.72 -4.56
CA ASP A 373 -3.09 4.20 -4.21
C ASP A 373 -3.00 3.30 -2.96
N PHE A 374 -1.87 2.61 -2.78
CA PHE A 374 -1.56 1.84 -1.60
C PHE A 374 -1.30 2.72 -0.38
N GLU A 375 -0.50 3.78 -0.53
CA GLU A 375 -0.33 4.80 0.51
C GLU A 375 -1.68 5.40 0.91
N GLU A 376 -2.52 5.76 -0.06
CA GLU A 376 -3.86 6.27 0.18
C GLU A 376 -4.72 5.23 0.91
N MET A 377 -4.72 3.96 0.46
CA MET A 377 -5.44 2.88 1.15
C MET A 377 -4.99 2.75 2.61
N LEU A 378 -3.69 2.75 2.89
CA LEU A 378 -3.17 2.67 4.25
C LEU A 378 -3.50 3.91 5.07
N TYR A 379 -3.42 5.09 4.47
CA TYR A 379 -3.83 6.36 5.10
C TYR A 379 -5.31 6.32 5.49
N GLN A 380 -6.20 5.89 4.59
CA GLN A 380 -7.63 5.72 4.87
C GLN A 380 -7.87 4.65 5.95
N LYS A 381 -7.14 3.52 5.93
CA LYS A 381 -7.24 2.48 6.96
C LYS A 381 -6.82 3.01 8.34
N ARG A 382 -5.75 3.81 8.41
CA ARG A 382 -5.19 4.35 9.67
C ARG A 382 -6.04 5.45 10.30
N ILE A 383 -6.68 6.28 9.47
CA ILE A 383 -7.59 7.32 9.96
C ILE A 383 -8.95 6.73 10.34
N GLY A 384 -9.20 5.46 10.02
CA GLY A 384 -10.53 4.86 10.10
C GLY A 384 -11.48 5.54 9.11
N LYS A 385 -12.79 5.21 9.16
CA LYS A 385 -13.78 6.02 8.41
C LYS A 385 -13.53 7.50 8.76
N PRO A 386 -13.42 8.41 7.78
CA PRO A 386 -12.95 9.75 8.06
C PRO A 386 -13.82 10.38 9.14
N ASP A 387 -13.19 11.03 10.13
CA ASP A 387 -13.89 11.79 11.17
C ASP A 387 -15.00 12.62 10.50
N LEU A 388 -16.23 12.45 10.99
CA LEU A 388 -17.41 13.12 10.46
C LEU A 388 -17.16 14.62 10.35
N ARG A 389 -16.39 15.19 11.28
CA ARG A 389 -15.95 16.59 11.25
C ARG A 389 -15.07 16.90 10.04
N GLN A 390 -14.11 16.05 9.67
CA GLN A 390 -13.23 16.28 8.51
C GLN A 390 -13.99 16.18 7.18
N ARG A 391 -14.96 15.26 7.07
CA ARG A 391 -15.87 15.17 5.91
C ARG A 391 -16.71 16.44 5.79
N MET A 392 -17.20 16.95 6.91
CA MET A 392 -17.94 18.23 6.97
C MET A 392 -17.08 19.42 6.56
N ILE A 393 -15.83 19.50 7.04
CA ILE A 393 -14.84 20.53 6.65
C ILE A 393 -14.64 20.51 5.13
N LYS A 394 -14.42 19.33 4.54
CA LYS A 394 -14.21 19.16 3.10
C LYS A 394 -15.44 19.57 2.29
N MET A 395 -16.64 19.19 2.71
CA MET A 395 -17.90 19.59 2.06
C MET A 395 -18.10 21.12 2.13
N ILE A 396 -17.87 21.74 3.29
CA ILE A 396 -17.99 23.20 3.47
C ILE A 396 -16.96 23.92 2.60
N ALA A 397 -15.71 23.47 2.60
CA ALA A 397 -14.65 24.03 1.75
C ALA A 397 -14.99 23.92 0.26
N HIS A 398 -15.55 22.79 -0.17
CA HIS A 398 -15.98 22.58 -1.56
C HIS A 398 -17.10 23.54 -1.99
N LYS A 399 -18.06 23.82 -1.10
CA LYS A 399 -19.18 24.73 -1.40
C LYS A 399 -18.87 26.21 -1.15
N ALA A 400 -17.81 26.52 -0.40
CA ALA A 400 -17.42 27.88 0.00
C ALA A 400 -17.35 28.91 -1.15
N PRO A 401 -16.78 28.59 -2.34
CA PRO A 401 -16.70 29.56 -3.45
C PRO A 401 -18.06 30.08 -3.91
N TYR A 402 -19.10 29.26 -3.80
CA TYR A 402 -20.46 29.59 -4.22
C TYR A 402 -21.33 30.08 -3.06
N ALA A 403 -21.09 29.58 -1.85
CA ALA A 403 -21.90 29.85 -0.66
C ALA A 403 -21.52 31.15 0.08
N SER A 404 -20.26 31.60 -0.04
CA SER A 404 -19.69 32.73 0.70
C SER A 404 -20.33 34.11 0.46
N ARG A 405 -21.29 34.21 -0.46
CA ARG A 405 -22.02 35.47 -0.76
C ARG A 405 -23.53 35.39 -0.54
N ASN A 406 -24.05 34.25 -0.10
CA ASN A 406 -25.49 33.97 -0.14
C ASN A 406 -26.21 34.14 1.20
N HIS A 407 -25.50 34.52 2.27
CA HIS A 407 -26.06 34.56 3.62
C HIS A 407 -26.36 35.98 4.13
N ASN A 408 -26.28 37.00 3.27
CA ASN A 408 -26.57 38.42 3.59
C ASN A 408 -25.98 38.86 4.95
N ASP A 409 -26.83 39.33 5.87
CA ASP A 409 -26.51 39.82 7.20
C ASP A 409 -26.56 38.75 8.30
N ARG A 410 -26.72 37.46 7.93
CA ARG A 410 -26.81 36.34 8.88
C ARG A 410 -25.47 36.08 9.58
N LYS A 411 -25.56 35.72 10.86
CA LYS A 411 -24.41 35.52 11.74
C LYS A 411 -24.48 34.20 12.53
N PHE A 412 -23.32 33.70 12.92
CA PHE A 412 -23.16 32.79 14.06
C PHE A 412 -22.54 33.59 15.20
N GLY A 413 -23.29 33.83 16.29
CA GLY A 413 -22.90 34.81 17.31
C GLY A 413 -22.66 36.19 16.68
N ASP A 414 -21.47 36.76 16.91
CA ASP A 414 -21.10 38.08 16.39
C ASP A 414 -20.49 38.07 14.98
N LYS A 415 -20.16 36.90 14.42
CA LYS A 415 -19.44 36.75 13.14
C LYS A 415 -20.41 36.51 11.98
N PHE A 416 -20.19 37.18 10.84
CA PHE A 416 -20.98 36.95 9.63
C PHE A 416 -20.67 35.60 9.01
N ILE A 417 -21.71 34.87 8.62
CA ILE A 417 -21.57 33.52 8.03
C ILE A 417 -20.71 33.55 6.76
N ASN A 418 -20.87 34.59 5.94
CA ASN A 418 -20.10 34.79 4.72
C ASN A 418 -18.58 34.86 4.96
N GLU A 419 -18.13 35.42 6.09
CA GLU A 419 -16.70 35.57 6.44
C GLU A 419 -16.09 34.26 6.96
N LEU A 420 -16.91 33.37 7.52
CA LEU A 420 -16.47 32.10 8.11
C LEU A 420 -16.10 31.06 7.05
N PHE A 421 -16.53 31.20 5.79
CA PHE A 421 -16.20 30.24 4.73
C PHE A 421 -14.70 30.18 4.38
N ASN A 422 -13.92 31.22 4.74
CA ASN A 422 -12.46 31.21 4.61
C ASN A 422 -11.76 30.37 5.69
N ASN A 423 -12.51 29.92 6.70
CA ASN A 423 -12.06 29.02 7.75
C ASN A 423 -13.14 27.97 8.06
N PRO A 424 -13.26 26.90 7.24
CA PRO A 424 -14.28 25.85 7.40
C PRO A 424 -14.29 25.16 8.77
N GLU A 425 -13.14 25.04 9.43
CA GLU A 425 -13.03 24.51 10.80
C GLU A 425 -13.72 25.45 11.79
N GLY A 426 -13.38 26.74 11.76
CA GLY A 426 -14.01 27.77 12.57
C GLY A 426 -15.49 27.99 12.23
N PHE A 427 -15.91 27.73 10.99
CA PHE A 427 -17.32 27.72 10.59
C PHE A 427 -18.09 26.64 11.33
N LEU A 428 -17.54 25.41 11.38
CA LEU A 428 -18.18 24.30 12.10
C LEU A 428 -18.26 24.56 13.59
N ASP A 429 -17.20 25.07 14.22
CA ASP A 429 -17.22 25.40 15.65
C ASP A 429 -18.30 26.43 15.98
N ALA A 430 -18.39 27.48 15.17
CA ALA A 430 -19.43 28.50 15.32
C ALA A 430 -20.84 27.95 15.06
N LEU A 431 -20.99 26.99 14.14
CA LEU A 431 -22.26 26.35 13.84
C LEU A 431 -22.72 25.41 14.96
N VAL A 432 -21.81 24.66 15.58
CA VAL A 432 -22.08 23.76 16.73
C VAL A 432 -22.61 24.54 17.93
N GLU A 433 -22.13 25.77 18.14
CA GLU A 433 -22.57 26.67 19.20
C GLU A 433 -23.77 27.57 18.79
N SER A 434 -24.28 27.42 17.57
CA SER A 434 -25.42 28.19 17.06
C SER A 434 -26.77 27.54 17.36
N SER A 435 -27.86 28.29 17.15
CA SER A 435 -29.22 27.75 17.23
C SER A 435 -29.63 26.88 16.04
N TYR A 436 -28.76 26.68 15.04
CA TYR A 436 -29.07 25.88 13.85
C TYR A 436 -28.77 24.39 14.00
N VAL A 437 -28.04 23.99 15.06
CA VAL A 437 -27.72 22.60 15.38
C VAL A 437 -28.15 22.29 16.80
N VAL A 438 -28.94 21.23 16.96
CA VAL A 438 -29.25 20.62 18.25
C VAL A 438 -28.34 19.40 18.39
N LYS A 439 -27.33 19.50 19.25
CA LYS A 439 -26.30 18.46 19.45
C LYS A 439 -26.96 17.11 19.75
N GLY A 440 -26.68 16.10 18.92
CA GLY A 440 -27.26 14.76 19.04
C GLY A 440 -28.62 14.56 18.36
N ASP A 441 -29.30 15.62 17.93
CA ASP A 441 -30.67 15.55 17.41
C ASP A 441 -30.81 16.18 16.00
N PRO A 442 -30.54 15.40 14.94
CA PRO A 442 -30.70 15.84 13.56
C PRO A 442 -32.14 16.22 13.20
N LYS A 443 -33.14 15.58 13.81
CA LYS A 443 -34.56 15.80 13.47
C LYS A 443 -35.01 17.17 13.94
N ASN A 444 -34.48 17.66 15.05
CA ASN A 444 -34.82 18.96 15.60
C ASN A 444 -33.81 20.06 15.25
N SER A 445 -32.67 19.73 14.64
CA SER A 445 -31.69 20.70 14.15
C SER A 445 -32.21 21.52 12.96
N PRO A 446 -32.40 22.85 13.08
CA PRO A 446 -32.99 23.68 12.02
C PRO A 446 -32.26 23.63 10.67
N ILE A 447 -30.96 23.32 10.65
CA ILE A 447 -30.21 23.11 9.40
C ILE A 447 -30.81 21.98 8.55
N LEU A 448 -31.26 20.88 9.15
CA LEU A 448 -31.87 19.74 8.46
C LEU A 448 -33.41 19.78 8.45
N SER A 449 -34.02 20.24 9.54
CA SER A 449 -35.47 20.19 9.72
C SER A 449 -36.22 21.33 9.06
N ARG A 450 -35.53 22.41 8.65
CA ARG A 450 -36.15 23.61 8.09
C ARG A 450 -35.37 24.24 6.94
N LEU A 451 -34.06 24.39 7.05
CA LEU A 451 -33.29 25.16 6.07
C LEU A 451 -33.10 24.40 4.75
N THR A 452 -32.90 23.08 4.80
CA THR A 452 -32.69 22.23 3.61
C THR A 452 -33.96 21.54 3.09
N THR A 453 -35.10 21.71 3.76
CA THR A 453 -36.40 21.15 3.34
C THR A 453 -36.99 21.95 2.16
N TRP A 454 -38.05 21.42 1.52
CA TRP A 454 -38.70 22.02 0.34
C TRP A 454 -38.98 23.53 0.46
N ASP A 455 -39.49 23.98 1.60
CA ASP A 455 -39.81 25.40 1.87
C ASP A 455 -38.62 26.22 2.41
N GLY A 456 -37.44 25.61 2.51
CA GLY A 456 -36.24 26.19 3.10
C GLY A 456 -35.36 26.92 2.09
N PRO A 457 -34.64 27.98 2.51
CA PRO A 457 -33.77 28.76 1.62
C PRO A 457 -32.54 27.99 1.11
N MET A 458 -32.24 26.82 1.68
CA MET A 458 -31.14 25.94 1.27
C MET A 458 -31.64 24.64 0.61
N TYR A 459 -32.90 24.62 0.15
CA TYR A 459 -33.45 23.49 -0.58
C TYR A 459 -32.60 23.14 -1.81
N LYS A 460 -32.20 21.86 -1.93
CA LYS A 460 -31.30 21.32 -2.97
C LYS A 460 -29.87 21.88 -3.01
N VAL A 461 -29.41 22.58 -1.97
CA VAL A 461 -28.00 23.03 -1.88
C VAL A 461 -27.05 21.86 -1.61
N PHE A 462 -27.52 20.83 -0.91
CA PHE A 462 -26.77 19.61 -0.56
C PHE A 462 -27.34 18.39 -1.29
N THR A 463 -26.47 17.44 -1.66
CA THR A 463 -26.86 16.12 -2.17
C THR A 463 -27.45 15.24 -1.04
N GLU A 464 -28.08 14.12 -1.39
CA GLU A 464 -28.58 13.17 -0.38
C GLU A 464 -27.45 12.62 0.50
N GLU A 465 -26.29 12.36 -0.08
CA GLU A 465 -25.08 11.93 0.65
C GLU A 465 -24.56 13.00 1.61
N GLU A 466 -24.54 14.26 1.18
CA GLU A 466 -24.14 15.39 2.01
C GLU A 466 -25.15 15.63 3.15
N LEU A 467 -26.45 15.48 2.89
CA LEU A 467 -27.50 15.53 3.93
C LEU A 467 -27.39 14.36 4.91
N ASN A 468 -27.02 13.17 4.44
CA ASN A 468 -26.74 12.04 5.32
C ASN A 468 -25.48 12.29 6.17
N LEU A 469 -24.45 12.92 5.60
CA LEU A 469 -23.26 13.36 6.35
C LEU A 469 -23.62 14.38 7.44
N TRP A 470 -24.46 15.38 7.15
CA TRP A 470 -25.00 16.30 8.15
C TRP A 470 -25.73 15.55 9.28
N ASN A 471 -26.52 14.54 8.93
CA ASN A 471 -27.29 13.72 9.88
C ASN A 471 -26.35 12.91 10.79
N GLU A 472 -25.38 12.20 10.22
CA GLU A 472 -24.37 11.43 10.96
C GLU A 472 -23.54 12.33 11.88
N TRP A 473 -23.07 13.47 11.37
CA TRP A 473 -22.27 14.42 12.14
C TRP A 473 -23.06 15.02 13.31
N ILE A 474 -24.31 15.46 13.11
CA ILE A 474 -25.12 16.01 14.22
C ILE A 474 -25.38 14.96 15.31
N ARG A 475 -25.62 13.69 14.94
CA ARG A 475 -25.74 12.59 15.92
C ARG A 475 -24.48 12.37 16.73
N SER A 476 -23.31 12.53 16.12
CA SER A 476 -22.03 12.39 16.81
C SER A 476 -21.75 13.50 17.83
N LEU A 477 -22.50 14.60 17.82
CA LEU A 477 -22.35 15.70 18.78
C LEU A 477 -23.10 15.46 20.11
N ASP A 478 -23.86 14.37 20.25
CA ASP A 478 -24.54 14.04 21.51
C ASP A 478 -23.51 13.84 22.64
N PRO A 479 -23.54 14.65 23.71
CA PRO A 479 -22.62 14.52 24.83
C PRO A 479 -22.76 13.19 25.59
N ASN A 480 -23.86 12.44 25.41
CA ASN A 480 -24.06 11.11 25.98
C ASN A 480 -23.61 9.96 25.05
N ASN A 481 -23.33 10.26 23.78
CA ASN A 481 -22.87 9.30 22.80
C ASN A 481 -21.34 9.21 22.90
N LYS A 482 -20.85 8.53 23.94
CA LYS A 482 -19.44 8.11 23.98
C LYS A 482 -19.23 7.16 22.80
N PRO A 483 -18.20 7.35 21.95
CA PRO A 483 -17.90 6.40 20.90
C PRO A 483 -17.73 5.01 21.53
N SER A 484 -18.65 4.12 21.17
CA SER A 484 -18.62 2.71 21.52
C SER A 484 -17.76 2.01 20.48
N ASP A 485 -16.45 2.26 20.52
CA ASP A 485 -15.54 1.15 20.24
C ASP A 485 -15.33 0.46 21.59
N PRO A 486 -15.58 -0.87 21.70
CA PRO A 486 -15.13 -1.58 22.87
C PRO A 486 -13.61 -1.56 22.82
N ILE A 487 -12.99 -0.61 23.51
CA ILE A 487 -11.72 -0.89 24.17
C ILE A 487 -12.06 -2.03 25.12
N LEU A 488 -11.87 -3.27 24.64
CA LEU A 488 -11.61 -4.39 25.53
C LEU A 488 -10.53 -3.89 26.48
N SER A 489 -10.86 -3.71 27.75
CA SER A 489 -9.85 -3.45 28.76
C SER A 489 -8.83 -4.58 28.64
N LEU A 490 -7.64 -4.24 28.15
CA LEU A 490 -6.61 -5.21 27.84
C LEU A 490 -6.17 -5.84 29.17
N ASN A 491 -6.48 -7.12 29.37
CA ASN A 491 -6.07 -7.84 30.55
C ASN A 491 -4.67 -8.43 30.33
N ILE A 492 -3.66 -7.91 31.02
CA ILE A 492 -2.25 -8.30 30.82
C ILE A 492 -1.99 -9.79 31.07
N VAL A 493 -2.74 -10.42 31.99
CA VAL A 493 -2.65 -11.86 32.27
C VAL A 493 -3.20 -12.67 31.09
N THR A 494 -4.34 -12.26 30.54
CA THR A 494 -4.91 -12.85 29.32
C THR A 494 -3.95 -12.74 28.14
N GLU A 495 -3.29 -11.60 27.96
CA GLU A 495 -2.33 -11.40 26.87
C GLU A 495 -1.03 -12.18 27.07
N MET A 496 -0.52 -12.32 28.30
CA MET A 496 0.63 -13.18 28.60
C MET A 496 0.31 -14.67 28.36
N ARG A 497 -0.91 -15.12 28.68
CA ARG A 497 -1.39 -16.48 28.35
C ARG A 497 -1.47 -16.70 26.84
N ARG A 498 -1.95 -15.69 26.08
CA ARG A 498 -1.98 -15.72 24.61
C ARG A 498 -0.56 -15.77 24.02
N LEU A 499 0.39 -15.01 24.56
CA LEU A 499 1.81 -15.10 24.18
C LEU A 499 2.33 -16.52 24.30
N ILE A 500 2.15 -17.15 25.46
CA ILE A 500 2.64 -18.52 25.70
C ILE A 500 1.98 -19.54 24.78
N THR A 501 0.67 -19.44 24.58
CA THR A 501 -0.06 -20.33 23.66
C THR A 501 0.46 -20.19 22.22
N THR A 502 0.82 -18.97 21.84
CA THR A 502 1.40 -18.67 20.54
C THR A 502 2.80 -19.28 20.39
N LEU A 503 3.63 -19.24 21.44
CA LEU A 503 4.95 -19.89 21.45
C LEU A 503 4.84 -21.41 21.29
N LYS A 504 3.87 -22.04 21.97
CA LYS A 504 3.58 -23.47 21.84
C LYS A 504 3.34 -23.88 20.39
N ASN A 505 2.55 -23.11 19.65
CA ASN A 505 2.18 -23.44 18.26
C ASN A 505 3.35 -23.32 17.27
N ASN A 506 4.31 -22.42 17.53
CA ASN A 506 5.47 -22.20 16.65
C ASN A 506 6.67 -23.11 16.94
N GLN A 507 6.61 -23.88 18.02
CA GLN A 507 7.67 -24.79 18.45
C GLN A 507 7.97 -25.93 17.44
N TYR A 508 6.99 -26.31 16.62
CA TYR A 508 7.12 -27.39 15.64
C TYR A 508 7.99 -27.04 14.41
N ALA A 509 8.40 -25.78 14.25
CA ALA A 509 9.16 -25.31 13.08
C ALA A 509 10.69 -25.31 13.26
N THR A 510 11.22 -25.53 14.47
CA THR A 510 12.67 -25.46 14.75
C THR A 510 13.13 -26.49 15.78
N LEU A 511 13.87 -27.51 15.35
CA LEU A 511 14.61 -28.42 16.23
C LEU A 511 15.88 -27.74 16.74
N GLY A 512 15.90 -27.27 17.99
CA GLY A 512 17.14 -26.71 18.56
C GLY A 512 17.11 -26.09 19.96
N HIS A 513 16.07 -26.24 20.78
CA HIS A 513 16.01 -25.59 22.09
C HIS A 513 16.31 -26.56 23.25
N SER A 514 17.30 -26.22 24.08
CA SER A 514 17.73 -26.97 25.27
C SER A 514 17.80 -26.07 26.52
N HIS A 515 16.81 -25.18 26.72
CA HIS A 515 16.68 -24.41 27.96
C HIS A 515 15.84 -25.18 28.96
N ILE A 516 16.31 -25.22 30.21
CA ILE A 516 15.69 -25.93 31.32
C ILE A 516 15.11 -24.89 32.27
N LEU A 517 13.88 -25.11 32.73
CA LEU A 517 13.21 -24.30 33.75
C LEU A 517 12.81 -25.19 34.92
N THR A 518 12.90 -24.63 36.13
CA THR A 518 12.43 -25.20 37.39
C THR A 518 11.20 -24.45 37.84
N GLY A 519 10.14 -25.16 38.20
CA GLY A 519 8.88 -24.55 38.63
C GLY A 519 8.00 -25.51 39.42
N PRO A 520 6.85 -25.04 39.92
CA PRO A 520 5.85 -25.89 40.57
C PRO A 520 5.38 -27.00 39.63
N ASN A 521 5.27 -28.23 40.13
CA ASN A 521 4.83 -29.36 39.34
C ASN A 521 3.31 -29.26 39.06
N PRO A 522 2.87 -29.27 37.79
CA PRO A 522 1.45 -29.26 37.44
C PRO A 522 0.63 -30.42 38.03
N GLU A 523 1.26 -31.58 38.27
CA GLU A 523 0.60 -32.78 38.84
C GLU A 523 0.59 -32.79 40.38
N ASP A 524 1.51 -32.05 41.01
CA ASP A 524 1.63 -31.93 42.47
C ASP A 524 2.19 -30.54 42.83
N PRO A 525 1.33 -29.51 42.97
CA PRO A 525 1.74 -28.11 43.06
C PRO A 525 2.61 -27.76 44.29
N ASP A 526 2.62 -28.62 45.31
CA ASP A 526 3.46 -28.46 46.51
C ASP A 526 4.92 -28.93 46.27
N SER A 527 5.18 -29.58 45.13
CA SER A 527 6.50 -30.04 44.70
C SER A 527 7.07 -29.19 43.55
N ILE A 528 8.39 -29.24 43.37
CA ILE A 528 9.08 -28.59 42.25
C ILE A 528 9.59 -29.61 41.25
N ILE A 529 9.56 -29.26 39.97
CA ILE A 529 10.08 -30.08 38.88
C ILE A 529 10.96 -29.24 37.97
N THR A 530 11.99 -29.88 37.41
CA THR A 530 12.93 -29.27 36.46
C THR A 530 12.79 -29.97 35.12
N LYS A 531 12.39 -29.23 34.10
CA LYS A 531 12.08 -29.76 32.75
C LYS A 531 12.53 -28.79 31.67
N ASP A 532 12.71 -29.29 30.46
CA ASP A 532 13.00 -28.45 29.31
C ASP A 532 11.79 -27.59 28.91
N ILE A 533 12.05 -26.50 28.20
CA ILE A 533 11.03 -25.52 27.81
C ILE A 533 9.93 -26.10 26.93
N HIS A 534 10.20 -27.17 26.15
CA HIS A 534 9.18 -27.82 25.33
C HIS A 534 8.14 -28.50 26.21
N TRP A 535 8.60 -29.25 27.22
CA TRP A 535 7.72 -29.87 28.20
C TRP A 535 6.84 -28.83 28.92
N TRP A 536 7.40 -27.67 29.28
CA TRP A 536 6.64 -26.58 29.91
C TRP A 536 5.60 -25.94 28.98
N LEU A 537 5.91 -25.79 27.70
CA LEU A 537 4.95 -25.28 26.70
C LEU A 537 3.86 -26.30 26.37
N ASP A 538 4.14 -27.60 26.51
CA ASP A 538 3.18 -28.67 26.22
C ASP A 538 2.08 -28.82 27.28
N GLN A 539 2.23 -28.21 28.45
CA GLN A 539 1.20 -28.22 29.50
C GLN A 539 -0.14 -27.64 29.01
N ASP A 540 -1.24 -28.15 29.55
CA ASP A 540 -2.61 -27.79 29.14
C ASP A 540 -2.95 -26.32 29.46
N ASP A 541 -2.44 -25.80 30.59
CA ASP A 541 -2.63 -24.42 31.01
C ASP A 541 -1.30 -23.63 30.92
N PRO A 542 -1.24 -22.54 30.12
CA PRO A 542 -0.10 -21.60 30.06
C PRO A 542 0.36 -21.07 31.42
N ILE A 543 -0.48 -21.10 32.45
CA ILE A 543 -0.12 -20.61 33.79
C ILE A 543 1.06 -21.35 34.39
N TRP A 544 1.28 -22.61 34.03
CA TRP A 544 2.35 -23.43 34.60
C TRP A 544 3.73 -22.96 34.15
N ILE A 545 3.89 -22.59 32.87
CA ILE A 545 5.14 -21.98 32.40
C ILE A 545 5.27 -20.54 32.90
N MET A 546 4.19 -19.78 33.11
CA MET A 546 4.26 -18.47 33.78
C MET A 546 4.83 -18.60 35.20
N LYS A 547 4.32 -19.57 35.98
CA LYS A 547 4.83 -19.90 37.32
C LYS A 547 6.27 -20.39 37.28
N ALA A 548 6.63 -21.20 36.27
CA ALA A 548 8.00 -21.63 36.08
C ALA A 548 8.92 -20.45 35.79
N LEU A 549 8.55 -19.51 34.90
CA LEU A 549 9.38 -18.34 34.54
C LEU A 549 9.74 -17.45 35.73
N ILE A 550 8.80 -17.25 36.67
CA ILE A 550 8.99 -16.42 37.88
C ILE A 550 9.56 -17.18 39.07
N CYS A 551 9.82 -18.49 38.94
CA CYS A 551 10.34 -19.29 40.04
C CYS A 551 11.76 -18.87 40.40
N ASP A 552 11.97 -18.57 41.68
CA ASP A 552 13.25 -18.15 42.27
C ASP A 552 14.33 -19.25 42.23
N LYS A 553 13.92 -20.51 42.07
CA LYS A 553 14.79 -21.68 41.91
C LYS A 553 15.28 -21.92 40.48
N ASN A 554 14.91 -21.07 39.53
CA ASN A 554 15.51 -21.11 38.20
C ASN A 554 16.99 -20.72 38.26
N GLU A 555 17.81 -21.46 37.54
CA GLU A 555 19.20 -21.07 37.30
C GLU A 555 19.19 -19.69 36.60
N HIS A 556 19.80 -18.70 37.24
CA HIS A 556 19.86 -17.29 36.82
C HIS A 556 18.57 -16.46 36.92
N GLN A 557 17.51 -16.92 37.60
CA GLN A 557 16.27 -16.14 37.81
C GLN A 557 15.73 -15.49 36.53
N MET A 558 15.15 -16.31 35.65
CA MET A 558 14.76 -15.92 34.29
C MET A 558 13.86 -14.68 34.22
N VAL A 559 12.94 -14.53 35.16
CA VAL A 559 12.11 -13.34 35.34
C VAL A 559 12.29 -12.83 36.76
N ILE A 560 12.56 -11.53 36.89
CA ILE A 560 12.63 -10.81 38.16
C ILE A 560 11.42 -9.88 38.23
N PRO A 561 10.41 -10.19 39.08
CA PRO A 561 9.20 -9.37 39.18
C PRO A 561 9.51 -7.89 39.44
N ASN A 562 8.77 -7.02 38.77
CA ASN A 562 8.93 -5.55 38.78
C ASN A 562 10.24 -5.02 38.18
N GLN A 563 11.11 -5.87 37.63
CA GLN A 563 12.41 -5.47 37.07
C GLN A 563 12.63 -6.06 35.66
N PRO A 564 11.88 -5.59 34.65
CA PRO A 564 11.99 -6.10 33.29
C PRO A 564 13.40 -5.88 32.70
N GLU A 565 14.05 -4.76 33.00
CA GLU A 565 15.42 -4.45 32.59
C GLU A 565 16.50 -5.34 33.21
N ASN A 566 16.19 -6.03 34.31
CA ASN A 566 17.09 -6.98 34.96
C ASN A 566 16.71 -8.44 34.68
N SER A 567 15.58 -8.68 34.02
CA SER A 567 15.06 -10.02 33.74
C SER A 567 15.74 -10.63 32.50
N PRO A 568 16.51 -11.73 32.61
CA PRO A 568 17.15 -12.40 31.47
C PRO A 568 16.17 -12.82 30.36
N PHE A 569 14.92 -13.09 30.71
CA PHE A 569 13.85 -13.33 29.74
C PHE A 569 13.71 -12.16 28.75
N ILE A 570 13.76 -10.92 29.22
CA ILE A 570 13.69 -9.71 28.38
C ILE A 570 15.04 -9.37 27.75
N THR A 571 16.10 -9.34 28.56
CA THR A 571 17.41 -8.79 28.16
C THR A 571 18.28 -9.75 27.37
N ARG A 572 18.05 -11.06 27.49
CA ARG A 572 18.83 -12.10 26.83
C ARG A 572 17.96 -12.92 25.87
N MET A 573 16.84 -13.49 26.32
CA MET A 573 16.02 -14.36 25.46
C MET A 573 15.25 -13.56 24.39
N MET A 574 14.60 -12.47 24.78
CA MET A 574 13.87 -11.56 23.89
C MET A 574 14.73 -10.40 23.34
N ALA A 575 16.05 -10.55 23.36
CA ALA A 575 16.98 -9.58 22.79
C ALA A 575 16.90 -9.61 21.24
N PRO A 576 16.83 -8.46 20.55
CA PRO A 576 16.66 -8.39 19.09
C PRO A 576 17.73 -9.15 18.30
N ALA A 577 18.94 -9.30 18.84
CA ALA A 577 20.05 -9.98 18.20
C ALA A 577 19.96 -11.53 18.22
N ASN A 578 18.98 -12.10 18.90
CA ASN A 578 18.83 -13.56 19.05
C ASN A 578 17.68 -14.09 18.18
N LYS A 579 17.84 -15.31 17.63
CA LYS A 579 16.78 -15.99 16.83
C LYS A 579 15.43 -16.04 17.53
N MET A 580 15.45 -16.21 18.85
CA MET A 580 14.27 -16.18 19.71
C MET A 580 13.69 -14.76 19.82
N GLY A 581 14.51 -13.72 20.01
CA GLY A 581 14.05 -12.32 19.98
C GLY A 581 13.47 -11.89 18.62
N SER A 582 13.98 -12.44 17.52
CA SER A 582 13.36 -12.30 16.19
C SER A 582 11.98 -12.99 16.15
N ALA A 583 11.87 -14.23 16.62
CA ALA A 583 10.58 -14.94 16.67
C ALA A 583 9.56 -14.29 17.63
N PHE A 584 10.01 -13.66 18.71
CA PHE A 584 9.17 -12.89 19.64
C PHE A 584 8.74 -11.53 19.05
N ALA A 585 9.56 -10.95 18.16
CA ALA A 585 9.09 -9.87 17.33
C ALA A 585 7.95 -10.38 16.43
N ASP A 586 8.10 -11.54 15.77
CA ASP A 586 7.27 -11.95 14.62
C ASP A 586 5.75 -12.11 14.84
N ILE A 587 5.24 -12.27 16.06
CA ILE A 587 3.88 -12.82 16.25
C ILE A 587 2.84 -11.83 16.80
N ALA A 588 3.20 -10.57 17.05
CA ALA A 588 2.21 -9.52 17.35
C ALA A 588 2.59 -8.13 16.79
N ILE A 589 3.23 -8.02 15.64
CA ILE A 589 3.64 -6.71 15.15
C ILE A 589 2.50 -5.98 14.41
N SER A 590 1.64 -5.29 15.14
CA SER A 590 0.78 -4.24 14.56
C SER A 590 1.43 -2.85 14.55
N ARG A 591 2.65 -2.66 15.10
CA ARG A 591 3.31 -1.33 15.19
C ARG A 591 4.82 -1.27 14.81
N GLY A 592 5.48 -2.41 14.63
CA GLY A 592 6.95 -2.47 14.43
C GLY A 592 7.72 -2.55 15.75
N PRO A 593 9.04 -2.81 15.70
CA PRO A 593 9.94 -2.57 16.83
C PRO A 593 9.80 -1.14 17.39
N MET A 594 10.00 -0.96 18.70
CA MET A 594 10.06 0.38 19.31
C MET A 594 11.21 1.20 18.72
N LYS A 595 10.96 2.48 18.44
CA LYS A 595 12.00 3.42 17.99
C LYS A 595 12.87 3.83 19.19
N ASN A 596 14.12 4.19 18.94
CA ASN A 596 15.01 4.70 19.98
C ASN A 596 14.41 5.95 20.66
N GLY A 597 14.25 5.91 21.98
CA GLY A 597 13.69 7.01 22.77
C GLY A 597 12.16 7.07 22.83
N GLU A 598 11.46 6.09 22.25
CA GLU A 598 9.99 6.01 22.30
C GLU A 598 9.51 5.54 23.69
N ILE A 599 8.47 6.18 24.22
CA ILE A 599 7.84 5.79 25.48
C ILE A 599 6.91 4.59 25.21
N LEU A 600 6.86 3.63 26.13
CA LEU A 600 5.95 2.49 26.05
C LEU A 600 4.49 2.97 25.82
N PRO A 601 3.75 2.41 24.85
CA PRO A 601 2.40 2.85 24.52
C PRO A 601 1.42 2.76 25.71
N SER A 602 0.29 3.46 25.68
CA SER A 602 -0.74 3.30 26.74
C SER A 602 -1.39 1.90 26.73
N ILE A 603 -2.09 1.53 27.81
CA ILE A 603 -2.86 0.28 27.85
C ILE A 603 -4.06 0.39 26.88
N GLY A 604 -3.93 -0.14 25.66
CA GLY A 604 -4.96 -0.07 24.61
C GLY A 604 -4.45 0.31 23.21
N GLU A 605 -3.18 0.70 23.07
CA GLU A 605 -2.51 0.90 21.77
C GLU A 605 -2.06 -0.45 21.15
N PRO A 606 -1.42 -0.52 19.95
CA PRO A 606 -0.85 -1.77 19.41
C PRO A 606 0.55 -2.12 19.99
N TRP A 607 0.83 -3.41 20.26
CA TRP A 607 1.98 -3.90 21.08
C TRP A 607 2.65 -5.10 20.46
N SER A 608 3.95 -5.26 20.67
CA SER A 608 4.65 -6.53 20.45
C SER A 608 4.48 -7.49 21.63
N TRP A 609 4.73 -8.79 21.42
CA TRP A 609 4.76 -9.77 22.52
C TRP A 609 5.86 -9.48 23.55
N LYS A 610 6.95 -8.83 23.12
CA LYS A 610 7.97 -8.32 24.03
C LYS A 610 7.42 -7.23 24.95
N ASP A 611 6.59 -6.33 24.43
CA ASP A 611 5.98 -5.27 25.26
C ASP A 611 4.98 -5.87 26.25
N ILE A 612 4.25 -6.91 25.85
CA ILE A 612 3.34 -7.66 26.72
C ILE A 612 4.13 -8.35 27.85
N ALA A 613 5.20 -9.06 27.52
CA ALA A 613 6.09 -9.67 28.53
C ALA A 613 6.75 -8.61 29.43
N TYR A 614 7.22 -7.51 28.86
CA TYR A 614 7.85 -6.42 29.59
C TYR A 614 6.87 -5.82 30.61
N ARG A 615 5.63 -5.53 30.20
CA ARG A 615 4.62 -4.97 31.10
C ARG A 615 4.08 -5.98 32.10
N TRP A 616 3.96 -7.25 31.72
CA TRP A 616 3.63 -8.30 32.67
C TRP A 616 4.66 -8.36 33.81
N ILE A 617 5.95 -8.27 33.49
CA ILE A 617 7.03 -8.21 34.49
C ILE A 617 6.97 -6.91 35.29
N GLN A 618 6.79 -5.77 34.62
CA GLN A 618 6.67 -4.45 35.23
C GLN A 618 5.54 -4.39 36.26
N LEU A 619 4.42 -5.09 36.01
CA LEU A 619 3.26 -5.18 36.90
C LEU A 619 3.40 -6.24 37.99
N GLY A 620 4.59 -6.80 38.20
CA GLY A 620 4.85 -7.77 39.26
C GLY A 620 4.52 -9.22 38.90
N CYS A 621 4.36 -9.53 37.60
CA CYS A 621 4.06 -10.85 37.07
C CYS A 621 2.74 -11.47 37.57
N PRO A 622 1.59 -10.76 37.46
CA PRO A 622 0.31 -11.27 37.94
C PRO A 622 -0.08 -12.60 37.25
N LEU A 623 -0.65 -13.52 38.01
CA LEU A 623 -1.08 -14.85 37.58
C LEU A 623 -2.61 -14.94 37.44
N ASP A 624 -3.37 -14.06 38.10
CA ASP A 624 -4.81 -13.91 37.96
C ASP A 624 -5.27 -12.45 37.81
N GLN A 625 -6.55 -12.23 37.49
CA GLN A 625 -7.08 -10.90 37.23
C GLN A 625 -7.31 -10.07 38.50
N ASP A 626 -7.50 -10.73 39.65
CA ASP A 626 -7.81 -10.08 40.92
C ASP A 626 -6.54 -9.50 41.58
N GLU A 627 -5.36 -10.04 41.25
CA GLU A 627 -4.04 -9.55 41.67
C GLU A 627 -3.69 -8.14 41.12
N LEU A 628 -4.39 -7.65 40.09
CA LEU A 628 -4.19 -6.30 39.51
C LEU A 628 -4.75 -5.17 40.39
N HIS A 629 -5.62 -5.49 41.36
CA HIS A 629 -6.35 -4.50 42.17
C HIS A 629 -5.53 -3.78 43.26
N VAL A 630 -4.21 -3.97 43.31
CA VAL A 630 -3.35 -3.39 44.35
C VAL A 630 -2.68 -2.07 43.91
N TYR A 631 -2.75 -1.69 42.63
CA TYR A 631 -2.00 -0.52 42.10
C TYR A 631 -2.83 0.45 41.24
N ASP A 632 -4.05 0.79 41.68
CA ASP A 632 -4.83 1.86 41.05
C ASP A 632 -5.32 2.88 42.09
N THR A 633 -4.41 3.76 42.53
CA THR A 633 -4.68 5.14 42.99
C THR A 633 -3.37 5.95 43.12
N ASP A 634 -2.56 6.10 42.07
CA ASP A 634 -1.61 7.23 41.91
C ASP A 634 -0.79 7.08 40.62
N VAL A 635 -1.34 7.52 39.48
CA VAL A 635 -0.64 7.52 38.18
C VAL A 635 0.22 8.79 38.00
N ASP A 636 0.26 9.71 38.97
CA ASP A 636 0.98 10.99 38.83
C ASP A 636 2.32 11.11 39.57
N ASN A 637 2.85 10.05 40.21
CA ASN A 637 4.01 10.20 41.12
C ASN A 637 5.19 9.22 40.95
N TYR A 638 5.48 8.74 39.75
CA TYR A 638 6.80 8.13 39.51
C TYR A 638 7.83 9.18 39.09
N GLN A 639 8.54 9.72 40.08
CA GLN A 639 9.77 10.47 39.84
C GLN A 639 10.82 9.58 39.18
N LEU A 640 11.23 9.98 37.98
CA LEU A 640 12.44 9.52 37.30
C LEU A 640 13.63 9.54 38.27
N VAL A 641 14.27 8.38 38.47
CA VAL A 641 15.60 8.30 39.09
C VAL A 641 16.59 9.00 38.15
N LYS A 642 16.80 10.30 38.38
CA LYS A 642 17.95 11.04 37.85
C LYS A 642 19.17 10.55 38.62
N ASN A 643 20.04 9.79 37.95
CA ASN A 643 21.50 9.83 38.10
C ASN A 643 22.14 8.70 37.28
N VAL A 644 22.30 8.90 35.98
CA VAL A 644 23.47 8.40 35.26
C VAL A 644 23.93 9.53 34.34
N ASP A 645 25.12 10.03 34.65
CA ASP A 645 25.80 11.11 33.96
C ASP A 645 26.27 10.58 32.59
N PHE A 646 25.69 11.08 31.50
CA PHE A 646 26.27 10.97 30.17
C PHE A 646 26.38 12.38 29.58
N GLN A 647 27.62 12.88 29.58
CA GLN A 647 28.04 14.11 28.95
C GLN A 647 27.74 14.08 27.44
N PRO A 648 27.08 15.10 26.88
CA PRO A 648 26.89 15.24 25.44
C PRO A 648 28.12 15.89 24.81
N LEU A 649 28.64 15.28 23.74
CA LEU A 649 29.54 15.96 22.81
C LEU A 649 28.82 16.15 21.47
N TYR A 650 28.77 17.43 21.06
CA TYR A 650 28.33 18.00 19.79
C TYR A 650 26.86 18.42 19.63
N THR A 651 26.64 19.67 20.02
CA THR A 651 25.69 20.62 19.42
C THR A 651 26.12 21.03 18.01
N HIS A 652 25.21 21.08 17.03
CA HIS A 652 24.85 22.33 16.36
C HIS A 652 23.70 22.20 15.34
N HIS A 653 22.80 23.19 15.45
CA HIS A 653 21.92 23.79 14.45
C HIS A 653 20.56 23.15 14.08
N THR A 654 19.57 23.73 14.77
CA THR A 654 18.16 23.95 14.42
C THR A 654 17.91 24.39 12.97
N GLY A 655 16.89 23.80 12.34
CA GLY A 655 16.29 24.30 11.10
C GLY A 655 14.95 23.61 10.82
N VAL A 656 13.87 24.38 10.93
CA VAL A 656 12.47 24.01 10.65
C VAL A 656 12.28 23.78 9.14
N ILE A 657 11.79 22.61 8.68
CA ILE A 657 11.34 22.43 7.28
C ILE A 657 10.16 21.44 7.16
N SER A 658 9.14 21.87 6.39
CA SER A 658 7.96 21.11 5.98
C SER A 658 8.28 20.00 4.97
N HIS A 659 7.62 18.84 5.07
CA HIS A 659 7.82 17.71 4.15
C HIS A 659 6.64 17.48 3.21
N HIS A 660 6.95 17.38 1.91
CA HIS A 660 6.02 17.10 0.82
C HIS A 660 5.85 15.59 0.59
N LYS A 661 4.64 15.26 0.15
CA LYS A 661 4.08 13.92 -0.08
C LYS A 661 4.47 13.43 -1.49
N TYR A 662 4.72 12.12 -1.62
CA TYR A 662 4.94 11.32 -2.85
C TYR A 662 6.39 11.23 -3.39
N GLY A 663 6.99 10.03 -3.27
CA GLY A 663 8.33 9.63 -3.77
C GLY A 663 9.45 9.69 -2.70
N PRO A 664 10.51 8.85 -2.77
CA PRO A 664 11.58 8.88 -1.76
C PRO A 664 12.30 10.23 -1.86
N GLY A 665 12.06 11.09 -0.87
CA GLY A 665 12.97 11.16 0.28
C GLY A 665 14.14 12.15 0.26
N GLY A 666 14.22 13.11 -0.67
CA GLY A 666 15.36 14.05 -0.71
C GLY A 666 15.20 15.34 0.10
N ILE A 667 15.99 15.51 1.19
CA ILE A 667 16.35 16.81 1.83
C ILE A 667 17.78 16.62 2.38
N HIS A 668 18.82 17.41 2.07
CA HIS A 668 18.96 18.82 1.77
C HIS A 668 19.95 19.04 0.63
#